data_AF-F6H183-F1
#
_entry.id   AF-F6H183-F1
#
_cell.length_a   1.000
_cell.length_b   1.000
_cell.length_c   1.000
_cell.angle_alpha   90.00
_cell.angle_beta   90.00
_cell.angle_gamma   90.00
#
_symmetry.space_group_name_H-M   'P 1'
#
loop_
_entity.id
_entity.type
_entity.pdbx_description
1 polymer ?
#
loop_
_entity_poly.entity_id
_entity_poly.type
_entity_poly.pdbx_seq_one_letter_code
_entity_poly.pdbx_strand_id
1 'polypeptide(L)'
;MEMKGLGLIMGMVSMAVMWYECQASSNLHPLILVPGSGGNQLEARLTDGYKPSSLLCSRSYPPFKDKEGWFRLWFRPALLVSPFTQCFADRMTLYYDPQLDDYVNTPGVETRVPSFGSTRSLLYLDPHLKRVTAYMGALVKALEHMGYVDGKTLFGAPYDFRYGLAADGHPSRVGSKFLEDLKDLIEKASTSNGGKPVILVSHSLGGLFVLQLLNRNPPSWRQKFIKHFVALATPWGGAVQEVHNLASGYTLGAPLVDPLLVRGQQRSSESNLWLIPSPKVFGAQPFAVTLNATYTANDVVQFLNDIGFSGGIHPYQSRIVPLLERLPAPAVPVTCIFGSGVKTAETLFYDESGFDKQPEIVYGDGDGTVNMVSLEALQLEWADQQNQPLKTIRIEGASHISIFQDEKAVNRIVKEISGINSDIHHLLAKLVNESTREGEINSLLFNQPRREVLHHTVVCGDVRIADSGSESPRFQFSLQNPKMKGLGLIFAMVSMAVMWYTCQASSNLHPLILVPGSGGNQLEARLTDGYKPSSLLCSRLYPPLKDKEGWFRLWFDPAQVVGPFTQCFAQRMMLYYDPQLDDYVNTPGVETRVPSFGSTRSLLHLDPHLKRITAYMGPLVKSLEQMGYVDGETLFGAPYDFRYGLAADGHPSRVGSKFLEDLKDLIEKASTSNGGKPVILVSHSLGGLFVLQLLNRNPPAWRQKFIKHFVALSAPWGGAVQEVHTLASGYTLGVPLVDPLLVREQQRSSESNLWLMPSPKVFGAKQPLVVTLNATYTAYDIVQFLNDIGFPEGIHPYQSRTVPLLEHLPAPEVPVTCIIGSGVRTSETLFYDESGFDRQPEIVYGDGDGTVNMVSLLALESEWADQQNQSLKMVTIEGASHTSIIKDENALNRIVEEISGINSYTYSS
;
A
#
# COMPACT_ATOMS: atom_id res chain seq x y z
N MET A 1 18.77 30.38 -59.12
CA MET A 1 20.04 29.62 -58.88
C MET A 1 19.99 29.07 -57.45
N GLU A 2 19.00 28.23 -57.14
CA GLU A 2 18.53 28.09 -55.73
C GLU A 2 18.44 26.67 -55.18
N MET A 3 18.51 25.62 -56.02
CA MET A 3 18.42 24.23 -55.53
C MET A 3 19.71 23.68 -54.88
N LYS A 4 20.82 24.44 -54.86
CA LYS A 4 22.05 24.03 -54.16
C LYS A 4 22.18 24.59 -52.73
N GLY A 5 21.31 25.52 -52.32
CA GLY A 5 21.32 26.10 -50.97
C GLY A 5 20.68 25.20 -49.91
N LEU A 6 19.47 24.67 -50.18
CA LEU A 6 18.71 23.89 -49.19
C LEU A 6 19.43 22.62 -48.73
N GLY A 7 20.11 21.89 -49.62
CA GLY A 7 20.84 20.68 -49.25
C GLY A 7 22.02 20.94 -48.32
N LEU A 8 22.69 22.09 -48.47
CA LEU A 8 23.79 22.49 -47.58
C LEU A 8 23.25 22.90 -46.20
N ILE A 9 22.13 23.63 -46.17
CA ILE A 9 21.49 24.08 -44.93
C ILE A 9 20.90 22.89 -44.15
N MET A 10 20.20 21.96 -44.81
CA MET A 10 19.73 20.73 -44.16
C MET A 10 20.89 19.85 -43.69
N GLY A 11 21.97 19.71 -44.47
CA GLY A 11 23.17 18.98 -44.04
C GLY A 11 23.85 19.61 -42.82
N MET A 12 23.93 20.94 -42.77
CA MET A 12 24.46 21.68 -41.62
C MET A 12 23.52 21.62 -40.41
N VAL A 13 22.20 21.61 -40.60
CA VAL A 13 21.22 21.44 -39.51
C VAL A 13 21.24 20.01 -38.98
N SER A 14 21.31 18.97 -39.82
CA SER A 14 21.45 17.59 -39.35
C SER A 14 22.79 17.34 -38.66
N MET A 15 23.90 17.91 -39.15
CA MET A 15 25.17 17.85 -38.42
C MET A 15 25.12 18.67 -37.12
N ALA A 16 24.48 19.85 -37.10
CA ALA A 16 24.32 20.64 -35.89
C ALA A 16 23.45 19.93 -34.86
N VAL A 17 22.35 19.27 -35.27
CA VAL A 17 21.49 18.45 -34.41
C VAL A 17 22.23 17.22 -33.91
N MET A 18 22.95 16.47 -34.75
CA MET A 18 23.80 15.36 -34.29
C MET A 18 24.93 15.84 -33.36
N TRP A 19 25.48 17.04 -33.56
CA TRP A 19 26.49 17.63 -32.68
C TRP A 19 25.86 18.11 -31.36
N TYR A 20 24.62 18.61 -31.39
CA TYR A 20 23.84 18.99 -30.20
C TYR A 20 23.37 17.77 -29.40
N GLU A 21 22.95 16.68 -30.06
CA GLU A 21 22.59 15.41 -29.42
C GLU A 21 23.83 14.69 -28.84
N CYS A 22 24.98 14.78 -29.53
CA CYS A 22 26.26 14.30 -29.02
C CYS A 22 26.84 15.20 -27.89
N GLN A 23 26.45 16.48 -27.82
CA GLN A 23 26.74 17.36 -26.68
C GLN A 23 25.69 17.30 -25.55
N ALA A 24 24.45 16.89 -25.83
CA ALA A 24 23.39 16.81 -24.82
C ALA A 24 23.71 15.77 -23.73
N SER A 25 24.43 14.70 -24.07
CA SER A 25 24.91 13.73 -23.07
C SER A 25 26.04 14.27 -22.18
N SER A 26 26.58 15.47 -22.43
CA SER A 26 27.80 15.95 -21.76
C SER A 26 27.55 16.83 -20.53
N ASN A 27 26.30 17.19 -20.19
CA ASN A 27 26.05 18.18 -19.12
C ASN A 27 25.65 17.62 -17.74
N LEU A 28 25.28 16.34 -17.61
CA LEU A 28 24.95 15.74 -16.30
C LEU A 28 26.14 15.76 -15.33
N HIS A 29 25.86 16.05 -14.06
CA HIS A 29 26.72 15.80 -12.91
C HIS A 29 26.55 14.34 -12.45
N PRO A 30 27.63 13.65 -12.03
CA PRO A 30 27.52 12.30 -11.47
C PRO A 30 26.61 12.29 -10.24
N LEU A 31 25.80 11.24 -10.09
CA LEU A 31 24.78 11.11 -9.04
C LEU A 31 24.99 9.84 -8.22
N ILE A 32 24.89 9.94 -6.89
CA ILE A 32 25.00 8.79 -5.97
C ILE A 32 23.74 8.68 -5.12
N LEU A 33 23.13 7.49 -5.12
CA LEU A 33 22.00 7.12 -4.27
C LEU A 33 22.47 6.48 -2.97
N VAL A 34 22.03 7.02 -1.83
CA VAL A 34 22.29 6.46 -0.49
C VAL A 34 20.95 6.01 0.13
N PRO A 35 20.73 4.71 0.39
CA PRO A 35 19.44 4.20 0.86
C PRO A 35 19.16 4.50 2.34
N GLY A 36 17.89 4.32 2.72
CA GLY A 36 17.44 4.33 4.11
C GLY A 36 17.68 3.01 4.84
N SER A 37 17.23 2.95 6.11
CA SER A 37 17.26 1.70 6.87
C SER A 37 16.43 0.62 6.18
N GLY A 38 16.97 -0.58 6.04
CA GLY A 38 16.36 -1.66 5.26
C GLY A 38 16.31 -1.44 3.74
N GLY A 39 16.82 -0.33 3.21
CA GLY A 39 16.69 0.09 1.81
C GLY A 39 17.68 -0.57 0.82
N ASN A 40 18.46 -1.56 1.25
CA ASN A 40 19.29 -2.36 0.36
C ASN A 40 19.35 -3.82 0.79
N GLN A 41 19.71 -4.70 -0.15
CA GLN A 41 19.98 -6.10 0.16
C GLN A 41 21.14 -6.24 1.15
N LEU A 42 21.05 -7.23 2.05
CA LEU A 42 22.13 -7.68 2.93
C LEU A 42 22.30 -9.19 2.77
N GLU A 43 23.54 -9.67 2.68
CA GLU A 43 23.86 -11.10 2.58
C GLU A 43 24.58 -11.58 3.84
N ALA A 44 24.45 -12.87 4.16
CA ALA A 44 25.13 -13.51 5.28
C ALA A 44 25.74 -14.87 4.92
N ARG A 45 26.74 -15.27 5.70
CA ARG A 45 27.41 -16.59 5.65
C ARG A 45 27.55 -17.15 7.06
N LEU A 46 27.43 -18.47 7.22
CA LEU A 46 27.45 -19.17 8.52
C LEU A 46 28.71 -20.04 8.66
N THR A 47 29.63 -19.60 9.51
CA THR A 47 30.90 -20.31 9.80
C THR A 47 30.70 -21.43 10.83
N ASP A 48 31.77 -22.17 11.14
CA ASP A 48 31.73 -23.25 12.14
C ASP A 48 31.42 -22.77 13.57
N GLY A 49 31.59 -21.46 13.84
CA GLY A 49 31.22 -20.86 15.12
C GLY A 49 29.71 -20.67 15.34
N TYR A 50 28.88 -20.79 14.29
CA TYR A 50 27.45 -20.50 14.38
C TYR A 50 26.70 -21.60 15.14
N LYS A 51 26.13 -21.23 16.28
CA LYS A 51 25.29 -22.09 17.12
C LYS A 51 23.80 -21.77 16.86
N PRO A 52 23.03 -22.66 16.22
CA PRO A 52 21.63 -22.39 15.90
C PRO A 52 20.73 -22.50 17.14
N SER A 53 19.74 -21.62 17.27
CA SER A 53 18.73 -21.67 18.35
C SER A 53 17.83 -22.92 18.30
N SER A 54 17.63 -23.47 17.10
CA SER A 54 16.80 -24.64 16.86
C SER A 54 17.34 -25.47 15.68
N LEU A 55 16.90 -26.72 15.56
CA LEU A 55 17.28 -27.61 14.45
C LEU A 55 16.90 -27.04 13.07
N LEU A 56 15.80 -26.28 13.00
CA LEU A 56 15.33 -25.62 11.78
C LEU A 56 16.22 -24.43 11.37
N CYS A 57 16.93 -23.84 12.33
CA CYS A 57 17.91 -22.79 12.08
C CYS A 57 19.32 -23.31 11.79
N SER A 58 19.49 -24.62 11.51
CA SER A 58 20.81 -25.22 11.22
C SER A 58 21.57 -24.53 10.09
N ARG A 59 22.90 -24.73 10.07
CA ARG A 59 23.79 -24.19 9.01
C ARG A 59 23.40 -24.61 7.60
N SER A 60 22.69 -25.74 7.43
CA SER A 60 22.20 -26.22 6.13
C SER A 60 21.03 -25.39 5.57
N TYR A 61 20.35 -24.60 6.40
CA TYR A 61 19.27 -23.71 6.00
C TYR A 61 19.74 -22.25 5.92
N PRO A 62 19.43 -21.48 4.86
CA PRO A 62 18.64 -21.85 3.69
C PRO A 62 19.40 -22.80 2.74
N PRO A 63 18.70 -23.64 1.96
CA PRO A 63 19.32 -24.59 1.04
C PRO A 63 20.01 -23.91 -0.15
N PHE A 64 19.52 -22.74 -0.57
CA PHE A 64 20.07 -21.96 -1.68
C PHE A 64 21.11 -20.95 -1.17
N LYS A 65 22.35 -21.12 -1.61
CA LYS A 65 23.53 -20.30 -1.31
C LYS A 65 24.40 -20.18 -2.57
N ASP A 66 25.29 -19.19 -2.62
CA ASP A 66 26.35 -19.13 -3.63
C ASP A 66 27.49 -20.13 -3.36
N LYS A 67 28.47 -20.18 -4.26
CA LYS A 67 29.63 -21.09 -4.17
C LYS A 67 30.53 -20.85 -2.94
N GLU A 68 30.45 -19.67 -2.34
CA GLU A 68 31.22 -19.28 -1.15
C GLU A 68 30.39 -19.44 0.15
N GLY A 69 29.14 -19.88 0.04
CA GLY A 69 28.24 -20.13 1.17
C GLY A 69 27.38 -18.93 1.59
N TRP A 70 27.38 -17.83 0.83
CA TRP A 70 26.54 -16.66 1.10
C TRP A 70 25.10 -16.87 0.66
N PHE A 71 24.18 -16.26 1.40
CA PHE A 71 22.76 -16.16 1.04
C PHE A 71 22.23 -14.79 1.42
N ARG A 72 21.23 -14.29 0.70
CA ARG A 72 20.52 -13.07 1.11
C ARG A 72 19.89 -13.26 2.48
N LEU A 73 20.24 -12.38 3.42
CA LEU A 73 19.69 -12.28 4.78
C LEU A 73 18.50 -11.32 4.80
N TRP A 74 18.62 -10.16 4.13
CA TRP A 74 17.57 -9.16 3.98
C TRP A 74 17.37 -8.77 2.49
N PHE A 75 16.16 -8.75 1.94
CA PHE A 75 14.90 -9.31 2.47
C PHE A 75 14.71 -10.77 1.97
N ARG A 76 14.00 -11.62 2.72
CA ARG A 76 13.54 -12.94 2.23
C ARG A 76 12.04 -13.15 2.50
N PRO A 77 11.37 -14.01 1.71
CA PRO A 77 10.00 -14.46 2.01
C PRO A 77 9.87 -15.21 3.33
N ALA A 78 10.83 -16.11 3.61
CA ALA A 78 10.83 -16.99 4.78
C ALA A 78 10.93 -16.26 6.13
N LEU A 79 11.17 -14.94 6.11
CA LEU A 79 11.14 -14.09 7.30
C LEU A 79 9.74 -14.02 7.92
N LEU A 80 8.70 -14.08 7.08
CA LEU A 80 7.30 -13.90 7.50
C LEU A 80 6.65 -15.16 8.08
N VAL A 81 7.46 -16.19 8.37
CA VAL A 81 7.00 -17.54 8.64
C VAL A 81 7.57 -18.05 9.95
N SER A 82 6.75 -18.18 10.99
CA SER A 82 7.15 -18.94 12.18
C SER A 82 7.31 -20.43 11.81
N PRO A 83 8.41 -21.11 12.19
CA PRO A 83 9.48 -20.68 13.11
C PRO A 83 10.73 -20.08 12.41
N PHE A 84 10.77 -19.97 11.08
CA PHE A 84 11.92 -19.42 10.35
C PHE A 84 12.21 -17.94 10.65
N THR A 85 11.22 -17.19 11.12
CA THR A 85 11.41 -15.82 11.68
C THR A 85 12.46 -15.82 12.80
N GLN A 86 12.50 -16.83 13.67
CA GLN A 86 13.53 -16.94 14.71
C GLN A 86 14.93 -17.08 14.09
N CYS A 87 15.05 -17.93 13.07
CA CYS A 87 16.32 -18.12 12.36
C CYS A 87 16.82 -16.84 11.69
N PHE A 88 15.91 -15.96 11.26
CA PHE A 88 16.29 -14.62 10.82
C PHE A 88 16.77 -13.75 11.97
N ALA A 89 15.99 -13.63 13.04
CA ALA A 89 16.36 -12.79 14.17
C ALA A 89 17.74 -13.17 14.73
N ASP A 90 18.02 -14.46 14.92
CA ASP A 90 19.34 -14.96 15.36
C ASP A 90 20.50 -14.51 14.46
N ARG A 91 20.26 -14.39 13.15
CA ARG A 91 21.28 -14.11 12.12
C ARG A 91 21.37 -12.63 11.74
N MET A 92 20.30 -11.87 11.99
CA MET A 92 20.21 -10.44 11.76
C MET A 92 20.66 -9.63 12.98
N THR A 93 20.54 -10.21 14.18
CA THR A 93 20.95 -9.60 15.45
C THR A 93 22.42 -9.17 15.44
N LEU A 94 22.68 -8.01 16.03
CA LEU A 94 24.01 -7.56 16.44
C LEU A 94 24.18 -7.69 17.96
N TYR A 95 25.41 -7.69 18.44
CA TYR A 95 25.73 -7.61 19.86
C TYR A 95 26.65 -6.42 20.08
N TYR A 96 26.33 -5.56 21.05
CA TYR A 96 27.29 -4.59 21.55
C TYR A 96 28.33 -5.32 22.40
N ASP A 97 29.61 -5.16 22.07
CA ASP A 97 30.73 -5.70 22.85
C ASP A 97 31.35 -4.56 23.68
N PRO A 98 31.20 -4.56 25.03
CA PRO A 98 31.75 -3.50 25.87
C PRO A 98 33.29 -3.44 25.94
N GLN A 99 34.01 -4.47 25.48
CA GLN A 99 35.48 -4.45 25.41
C GLN A 99 35.98 -3.78 24.12
N LEU A 100 35.22 -3.95 23.03
CA LEU A 100 35.48 -3.26 21.76
C LEU A 100 34.88 -1.85 21.75
N ASP A 101 33.85 -1.60 22.56
CA ASP A 101 32.93 -0.47 22.42
C ASP A 101 32.48 -0.34 20.96
N ASP A 102 31.94 -1.42 20.40
CA ASP A 102 31.40 -1.44 19.05
C ASP A 102 30.39 -2.60 18.92
N TYR A 103 29.60 -2.58 17.85
CA TYR A 103 28.68 -3.64 17.53
C TYR A 103 29.34 -4.73 16.66
N VAL A 104 29.00 -5.99 16.92
CA VAL A 104 29.48 -7.16 16.16
C VAL A 104 28.31 -8.04 15.73
N ASN A 105 28.48 -8.78 14.63
CA ASN A 105 27.52 -9.81 14.24
C ASN A 105 27.42 -10.92 15.30
N THR A 106 26.29 -11.64 15.33
CA THR A 106 26.16 -12.91 16.05
C THR A 106 27.38 -13.81 15.84
N PRO A 107 27.96 -14.43 16.88
CA PRO A 107 29.08 -15.35 16.75
C PRO A 107 28.86 -16.42 15.67
N GLY A 108 29.77 -16.44 14.69
CA GLY A 108 29.72 -17.34 13.54
C GLY A 108 28.86 -16.87 12.36
N VAL A 109 28.27 -15.68 12.44
CA VAL A 109 27.59 -15.02 11.31
C VAL A 109 28.50 -13.93 10.74
N GLU A 110 28.74 -14.00 9.44
CA GLU A 110 29.39 -12.94 8.66
C GLU A 110 28.35 -12.26 7.77
N THR A 111 28.46 -10.95 7.57
CA THR A 111 27.59 -10.20 6.66
C THR A 111 28.38 -9.48 5.57
N ARG A 112 27.78 -9.30 4.40
CA ARG A 112 28.31 -8.45 3.31
C ARG A 112 27.17 -7.71 2.60
N VAL A 113 27.53 -6.58 2.00
CA VAL A 113 26.60 -5.72 1.26
C VAL A 113 26.92 -5.83 -0.24
N PRO A 114 25.99 -6.34 -1.07
CA PRO A 114 26.24 -6.52 -2.50
C PRO A 114 26.08 -5.22 -3.30
N SER A 115 26.81 -5.14 -4.42
CA SER A 115 26.69 -4.10 -5.46
C SER A 115 27.05 -2.66 -5.05
N PHE A 116 28.03 -2.46 -4.16
CA PHE A 116 28.55 -1.10 -3.90
C PHE A 116 29.08 -0.44 -5.18
N GLY A 117 28.70 0.81 -5.43
CA GLY A 117 28.95 1.52 -6.68
C GLY A 117 27.93 1.25 -7.80
N SER A 118 26.84 0.53 -7.53
CA SER A 118 25.75 0.24 -8.48
C SER A 118 24.39 0.32 -7.77
N THR A 119 23.36 0.70 -8.51
CA THR A 119 21.98 0.81 -8.02
C THR A 119 21.28 -0.54 -7.85
N ARG A 120 21.86 -1.65 -8.35
CA ARG A 120 21.23 -2.98 -8.42
C ARG A 120 20.65 -3.50 -7.11
N SER A 121 21.30 -3.26 -5.97
CA SER A 121 20.83 -3.68 -4.65
C SER A 121 19.82 -2.72 -4.01
N LEU A 122 19.56 -1.56 -4.64
CA LEU A 122 18.59 -0.53 -4.23
C LEU A 122 17.26 -0.63 -5.01
N LEU A 123 17.25 -1.30 -6.18
CA LEU A 123 16.05 -1.46 -7.00
C LEU A 123 14.98 -2.28 -6.28
N TYR A 124 15.39 -3.44 -5.76
CA TYR A 124 14.52 -4.45 -5.15
C TYR A 124 15.23 -5.11 -3.95
N LEU A 125 14.53 -5.25 -2.82
CA LEU A 125 15.04 -6.02 -1.67
C LEU A 125 15.01 -7.54 -1.92
N ASP A 126 14.15 -8.00 -2.84
CA ASP A 126 14.21 -9.33 -3.44
C ASP A 126 13.98 -9.26 -4.97
N PRO A 127 15.04 -9.45 -5.79
CA PRO A 127 14.95 -9.57 -7.25
C PRO A 127 13.98 -10.61 -7.80
N HIS A 128 13.54 -11.59 -7.01
CA HIS A 128 12.49 -12.55 -7.40
C HIS A 128 11.07 -12.01 -7.14
N LEU A 129 10.94 -10.94 -6.35
CA LEU A 129 9.67 -10.33 -5.93
C LEU A 129 9.65 -8.83 -6.26
N LYS A 130 10.00 -8.50 -7.50
CA LYS A 130 10.17 -7.11 -7.97
C LYS A 130 8.96 -6.21 -7.72
N ARG A 131 7.74 -6.73 -7.84
CA ARG A 131 6.50 -5.97 -7.60
C ARG A 131 6.26 -5.59 -6.13
N VAL A 132 6.75 -6.42 -5.19
CA VAL A 132 6.48 -6.28 -3.74
C VAL A 132 7.62 -5.59 -3.02
N THR A 133 8.86 -5.84 -3.45
CA THR A 133 10.08 -5.36 -2.79
C THR A 133 10.74 -4.20 -3.51
N ALA A 134 10.04 -3.57 -4.46
CA ALA A 134 10.50 -2.36 -5.14
C ALA A 134 10.74 -1.24 -4.13
N TYR A 135 11.97 -0.73 -4.14
CA TYR A 135 12.38 0.39 -3.29
C TYR A 135 12.70 1.61 -4.15
N MET A 136 13.94 1.80 -4.63
CA MET A 136 14.29 2.93 -5.51
C MET A 136 14.04 2.65 -7.02
N GLY A 137 13.38 1.55 -7.37
CA GLY A 137 13.28 1.07 -8.76
C GLY A 137 12.70 2.07 -9.76
N ALA A 138 11.61 2.77 -9.42
CA ALA A 138 11.01 3.76 -10.33
C ALA A 138 11.85 5.05 -10.44
N LEU A 139 12.46 5.50 -9.34
CA LEU A 139 13.38 6.63 -9.34
C LEU A 139 14.62 6.34 -10.20
N VAL A 140 15.25 5.17 -10.05
CA VAL A 140 16.39 4.79 -10.90
C VAL A 140 15.98 4.74 -12.37
N LYS A 141 14.86 4.09 -12.70
CA LYS A 141 14.35 4.06 -14.08
C LYS A 141 14.14 5.47 -14.62
N ALA A 142 13.54 6.38 -13.86
CA ALA A 142 13.32 7.76 -14.29
C ALA A 142 14.63 8.55 -14.48
N LEU A 143 15.64 8.32 -13.64
CA LEU A 143 16.99 8.87 -13.83
C LEU A 143 17.66 8.32 -15.09
N GLU A 144 17.53 7.02 -15.38
CA GLU A 144 18.03 6.42 -16.63
C GLU A 144 17.37 7.05 -17.86
N HIS A 145 16.09 7.42 -17.80
CA HIS A 145 15.41 8.16 -18.87
C HIS A 145 15.92 9.60 -19.03
N MET A 146 16.57 10.20 -18.01
CA MET A 146 17.30 11.46 -18.14
C MET A 146 18.69 11.30 -18.79
N GLY A 147 19.12 10.07 -19.10
CA GLY A 147 20.46 9.79 -19.63
C GLY A 147 21.50 9.41 -18.56
N TYR A 148 21.10 9.15 -17.32
CA TYR A 148 21.98 8.53 -16.34
C TYR A 148 22.24 7.05 -16.68
N VAL A 149 23.40 6.52 -16.29
CA VAL A 149 23.82 5.14 -16.56
C VAL A 149 24.47 4.54 -15.32
N ASP A 150 23.94 3.41 -14.86
CA ASP A 150 24.44 2.68 -13.68
C ASP A 150 25.94 2.32 -13.80
N GLY A 151 26.68 2.56 -12.73
CA GLY A 151 28.12 2.34 -12.63
C GLY A 151 28.98 3.31 -13.46
N LYS A 152 28.40 4.32 -14.13
CA LYS A 152 29.12 5.32 -14.94
C LYS A 152 28.83 6.76 -14.53
N THR A 153 27.57 7.18 -14.58
CA THR A 153 27.10 8.52 -14.17
C THR A 153 26.14 8.45 -12.99
N LEU A 154 25.53 7.29 -12.75
CA LEU A 154 24.68 6.99 -11.61
C LEU A 154 25.27 5.82 -10.82
N PHE A 155 25.31 5.94 -9.50
CA PHE A 155 25.90 4.94 -8.60
C PHE A 155 24.98 4.72 -7.40
N GLY A 156 25.03 3.52 -6.80
CA GLY A 156 24.41 3.23 -5.50
C GLY A 156 25.48 3.03 -4.43
N ALA A 157 25.19 3.49 -3.22
CA ALA A 157 26.02 3.31 -2.03
C ALA A 157 25.25 2.54 -0.93
N PRO A 158 24.92 1.25 -1.15
CA PRO A 158 24.29 0.39 -0.15
C PRO A 158 25.24 0.16 1.05
N TYR A 159 24.70 -0.07 2.24
CA TYR A 159 25.47 -0.33 3.46
C TYR A 159 24.80 -1.34 4.40
N ASP A 160 25.49 -1.75 5.47
CA ASP A 160 24.92 -2.62 6.51
C ASP A 160 24.12 -1.75 7.48
N PHE A 161 22.86 -1.49 7.12
CA PHE A 161 21.98 -0.52 7.76
C PHE A 161 21.62 -0.80 9.23
N ARG A 162 22.08 -1.93 9.80
CA ARG A 162 21.97 -2.22 11.23
C ARG A 162 22.96 -1.41 12.08
N TYR A 163 24.05 -0.97 11.47
CA TYR A 163 25.11 -0.18 12.09
C TYR A 163 24.80 1.32 12.02
N GLY A 164 25.18 2.04 13.07
CA GLY A 164 25.14 3.49 13.12
C GLY A 164 26.53 4.10 12.94
N LEU A 165 26.65 5.37 13.32
CA LEU A 165 27.93 5.98 13.67
C LEU A 165 28.01 6.10 15.20
N ALA A 166 29.22 6.36 15.69
CA ALA A 166 29.45 6.75 17.06
C ALA A 166 30.01 8.18 17.15
N ALA A 167 29.85 8.77 18.33
CA ALA A 167 30.47 10.02 18.74
C ALA A 167 32.01 9.97 18.65
N ASP A 168 32.64 11.14 18.55
CA ASP A 168 34.10 11.24 18.48
C ASP A 168 34.77 10.61 19.72
N GLY A 169 35.77 9.77 19.50
CA GLY A 169 36.44 8.99 20.55
C GLY A 169 35.92 7.56 20.74
N HIS A 170 34.74 7.23 20.18
CA HIS A 170 34.15 5.89 20.20
C HIS A 170 34.35 5.19 18.84
N PRO A 171 34.73 3.89 18.79
CA PRO A 171 34.92 3.20 17.53
C PRO A 171 33.58 2.77 16.93
N SER A 172 33.41 3.00 15.63
CA SER A 172 32.30 2.46 14.82
C SER A 172 32.90 1.93 13.53
N ARG A 173 33.32 0.66 13.54
CA ARG A 173 34.16 0.09 12.47
C ARG A 173 33.41 0.00 11.14
N VAL A 174 32.14 -0.45 11.17
CA VAL A 174 31.33 -0.62 9.95
C VAL A 174 30.83 0.72 9.44
N GLY A 175 30.31 1.58 10.34
CA GLY A 175 29.82 2.91 9.97
C GLY A 175 30.92 3.82 9.42
N SER A 176 32.09 3.87 10.08
CA SER A 176 33.23 4.69 9.61
C SER A 176 33.79 4.18 8.29
N LYS A 177 33.90 2.84 8.11
CA LYS A 177 34.35 2.25 6.85
C LYS A 177 33.42 2.59 5.69
N PHE A 178 32.10 2.65 5.93
CA PHE A 178 31.14 3.12 4.93
C PHE A 178 31.32 4.60 4.57
N LEU A 179 31.63 5.48 5.53
CA LEU A 179 31.96 6.88 5.23
C LEU A 179 33.22 6.99 4.35
N GLU A 180 34.24 6.17 4.60
CA GLU A 180 35.45 6.08 3.76
C GLU A 180 35.09 5.60 2.34
N ASP A 181 34.35 4.49 2.20
CA ASP A 181 33.94 3.96 0.89
C ASP A 181 33.05 4.94 0.11
N LEU A 182 32.16 5.67 0.78
CA LEU A 182 31.31 6.69 0.16
C LEU A 182 32.12 7.91 -0.29
N LYS A 183 33.14 8.31 0.49
CA LYS A 183 34.09 9.35 0.08
C LYS A 183 34.85 8.94 -1.17
N ASP A 184 35.42 7.74 -1.19
CA ASP A 184 36.16 7.21 -2.33
C ASP A 184 35.26 7.08 -3.57
N LEU A 185 33.99 6.67 -3.39
CA LEU A 185 33.01 6.64 -4.47
C LEU A 185 32.71 8.03 -5.03
N ILE A 186 32.59 9.07 -4.18
CA ILE A 186 32.39 10.47 -4.60
C ILE A 186 33.59 10.97 -5.41
N GLU A 187 34.81 10.77 -4.91
CA GLU A 187 36.03 11.21 -5.59
C GLU A 187 36.24 10.48 -6.92
N LYS A 188 35.96 9.17 -6.96
CA LYS A 188 35.99 8.34 -8.18
C LYS A 188 34.92 8.76 -9.17
N ALA A 189 33.67 8.92 -8.74
CA ALA A 189 32.56 9.33 -9.59
C ALA A 189 32.80 10.71 -10.20
N SER A 190 33.32 11.67 -9.42
CA SER A 190 33.74 12.98 -9.91
C SER A 190 34.85 12.85 -10.97
N THR A 191 35.92 12.12 -10.64
CA THR A 191 37.09 11.97 -11.53
C THR A 191 36.74 11.28 -12.85
N SER A 192 35.93 10.20 -12.82
CA SER A 192 35.50 9.49 -14.04
C SER A 192 34.49 10.27 -14.88
N ASN A 193 33.88 11.32 -14.33
CA ASN A 193 32.91 12.19 -15.02
C ASN A 193 33.49 13.61 -15.23
N GLY A 194 34.77 13.68 -15.62
CA GLY A 194 35.41 14.92 -16.04
C GLY A 194 35.72 15.92 -14.92
N GLY A 195 35.82 15.45 -13.67
CA GLY A 195 36.05 16.30 -12.51
C GLY A 195 34.82 17.08 -12.03
N LYS A 196 33.62 16.75 -12.54
CA LYS A 196 32.38 17.38 -12.10
C LYS A 196 32.07 17.04 -10.64
N PRO A 197 31.57 17.99 -9.82
CA PRO A 197 31.09 17.69 -8.49
C PRO A 197 29.82 16.83 -8.53
N VAL A 198 29.61 16.01 -7.50
CA VAL A 198 28.57 14.98 -7.38
C VAL A 198 27.27 15.53 -6.81
N ILE A 199 26.13 15.06 -7.32
CA ILE A 199 24.82 15.20 -6.68
C ILE A 199 24.62 14.00 -5.75
N LEU A 200 24.49 14.24 -4.45
CA LEU A 200 24.12 13.19 -3.49
C LEU A 200 22.60 13.16 -3.34
N VAL A 201 21.98 11.99 -3.44
CA VAL A 201 20.57 11.79 -3.14
C VAL A 201 20.45 10.71 -2.07
N SER A 202 19.92 11.03 -0.91
CA SER A 202 19.77 10.08 0.20
C SER A 202 18.31 9.83 0.55
N HIS A 203 18.02 8.69 1.17
CA HIS A 203 16.73 8.44 1.82
C HIS A 203 16.91 8.17 3.32
N SER A 204 15.98 8.68 4.14
CA SER A 204 15.84 8.29 5.56
C SER A 204 17.19 8.30 6.31
N LEU A 205 17.55 7.23 7.03
CA LEU A 205 18.84 7.05 7.73
C LEU A 205 20.07 7.41 6.87
N GLY A 206 20.05 7.14 5.56
CA GLY A 206 21.14 7.50 4.65
C GLY A 206 21.44 9.00 4.61
N GLY A 207 20.46 9.85 4.89
CA GLY A 207 20.65 11.30 4.98
C GLY A 207 21.44 11.74 6.22
N LEU A 208 21.32 11.00 7.33
CA LEU A 208 22.14 11.21 8.52
C LEU A 208 23.61 10.83 8.25
N PHE A 209 23.84 9.72 7.56
CA PHE A 209 25.19 9.33 7.10
C PHE A 209 25.80 10.36 6.14
N VAL A 210 25.03 10.86 5.16
CA VAL A 210 25.53 11.90 4.23
C VAL A 210 25.84 13.21 4.97
N LEU A 211 24.98 13.65 5.90
CA LEU A 211 25.24 14.84 6.72
C LEU A 211 26.54 14.69 7.54
N GLN A 212 26.75 13.52 8.15
CA GLN A 212 27.96 13.21 8.90
C GLN A 212 29.21 13.15 8.00
N LEU A 213 29.11 12.57 6.80
CA LEU A 213 30.20 12.59 5.81
C LEU A 213 30.62 14.02 5.46
N LEU A 214 29.65 14.87 5.14
CA LEU A 214 29.89 16.26 4.72
C LEU A 214 30.55 17.05 5.85
N ASN A 215 30.05 16.91 7.08
CA ASN A 215 30.56 17.63 8.24
C ASN A 215 31.94 17.14 8.72
N ARG A 216 32.25 15.85 8.55
CA ARG A 216 33.59 15.28 8.86
C ARG A 216 34.65 15.59 7.79
N ASN A 217 34.29 16.14 6.63
CA ASN A 217 35.24 16.52 5.58
C ASN A 217 35.48 18.05 5.51
N PRO A 218 36.71 18.49 5.17
CA PRO A 218 37.06 19.91 5.17
C PRO A 218 36.27 20.69 4.10
N PRO A 219 36.05 22.01 4.29
CA PRO A 219 35.29 22.84 3.33
C PRO A 219 35.83 22.77 1.91
N SER A 220 37.16 22.69 1.73
CA SER A 220 37.81 22.56 0.43
C SER A 220 37.47 21.26 -0.31
N TRP A 221 37.23 20.17 0.42
CA TRP A 221 36.78 18.90 -0.17
C TRP A 221 35.32 19.01 -0.62
N ARG A 222 34.45 19.54 0.26
CA ARG A 222 33.02 19.74 -0.04
C ARG A 222 32.82 20.62 -1.27
N GLN A 223 33.48 21.78 -1.32
CA GLN A 223 33.40 22.72 -2.44
C GLN A 223 33.91 22.13 -3.77
N LYS A 224 34.90 21.22 -3.72
CA LYS A 224 35.44 20.56 -4.90
C LYS A 224 34.53 19.45 -5.42
N PHE A 225 33.96 18.64 -4.54
CA PHE A 225 33.35 17.36 -4.90
C PHE A 225 31.83 17.30 -4.78
N ILE A 226 31.15 18.26 -4.15
CA ILE A 226 29.71 18.22 -3.91
C ILE A 226 29.00 19.36 -4.63
N LYS A 227 28.09 19.03 -5.55
CA LYS A 227 27.26 19.98 -6.30
C LYS A 227 26.05 20.37 -5.46
N HIS A 228 25.36 19.38 -4.94
CA HIS A 228 24.09 19.52 -4.21
C HIS A 228 23.83 18.25 -3.39
N PHE A 229 23.13 18.39 -2.27
CA PHE A 229 22.63 17.28 -1.47
C PHE A 229 21.09 17.29 -1.46
N VAL A 230 20.47 16.24 -1.99
CA VAL A 230 19.01 16.03 -2.00
C VAL A 230 18.66 14.99 -0.94
N ALA A 231 18.04 15.43 0.15
CA ALA A 231 17.65 14.57 1.25
C ALA A 231 16.16 14.20 1.15
N LEU A 232 15.87 12.92 0.93
CA LEU A 232 14.51 12.39 0.82
C LEU A 232 14.07 11.82 2.17
N ALA A 233 12.99 12.34 2.74
CA ALA A 233 12.34 11.81 3.94
C ALA A 233 13.32 11.52 5.12
N THR A 234 14.30 12.38 5.36
CA THR A 234 15.34 12.14 6.37
C THR A 234 14.84 12.49 7.79
N PRO A 235 14.92 11.56 8.76
CA PRO A 235 14.52 11.79 10.15
C PRO A 235 15.60 12.55 10.93
N TRP A 236 15.74 13.85 10.68
CA TRP A 236 16.79 14.68 11.27
C TRP A 236 16.81 14.66 12.80
N GLY A 237 15.63 14.56 13.43
CA GLY A 237 15.47 14.45 14.88
C GLY A 237 15.14 13.04 15.38
N GLY A 238 15.19 12.01 14.55
CA GLY A 238 14.62 10.68 14.86
C GLY A 238 13.12 10.59 14.55
N ALA A 239 12.45 9.51 14.99
CA ALA A 239 11.03 9.26 14.73
C ALA A 239 10.36 8.47 15.86
N VAL A 240 9.10 8.80 16.20
CA VAL A 240 8.34 8.08 17.24
C VAL A 240 8.09 6.61 16.86
N GLN A 241 8.08 6.27 15.57
CA GLN A 241 8.03 4.88 15.11
C GLN A 241 9.17 4.01 15.69
N GLU A 242 10.34 4.59 16.02
CA GLU A 242 11.45 3.86 16.61
C GLU A 242 11.24 3.54 18.10
N VAL A 243 10.50 4.41 18.81
CA VAL A 243 10.03 4.12 20.17
C VAL A 243 9.14 2.88 20.15
N HIS A 244 8.26 2.76 19.15
CA HIS A 244 7.39 1.59 18.96
C HIS A 244 8.21 0.33 18.62
N ASN A 245 9.19 0.44 17.73
CA ASN A 245 10.13 -0.64 17.39
C ASN A 245 10.83 -1.19 18.65
N LEU A 246 11.34 -0.30 19.52
CA LEU A 246 12.07 -0.69 20.72
C LEU A 246 11.14 -1.18 21.85
N ALA A 247 9.97 -0.58 22.06
CA ALA A 247 9.03 -0.96 23.12
C ALA A 247 8.36 -2.32 22.86
N SER A 248 7.72 -2.48 21.71
CA SER A 248 6.78 -3.58 21.43
C SER A 248 7.07 -4.34 20.15
N GLY A 249 8.00 -3.83 19.33
CA GLY A 249 8.30 -4.33 18.00
C GLY A 249 7.26 -3.88 16.98
N TYR A 250 7.75 -3.55 15.79
CA TYR A 250 6.91 -3.22 14.64
C TYR A 250 7.30 -4.09 13.45
N THR A 251 6.32 -4.79 12.88
CA THR A 251 6.54 -5.78 11.82
C THR A 251 6.47 -5.19 10.41
N LEU A 252 6.49 -3.86 10.26
CA LEU A 252 6.22 -3.16 8.98
C LEU A 252 4.85 -3.54 8.38
N GLY A 253 3.87 -3.84 9.24
CA GLY A 253 2.55 -4.34 8.84
C GLY A 253 2.52 -5.81 8.39
N ALA A 254 3.65 -6.53 8.43
CA ALA A 254 3.68 -7.94 8.06
C ALA A 254 2.84 -8.79 9.05
N PRO A 255 1.82 -9.52 8.58
CA PRO A 255 1.05 -10.44 9.42
C PRO A 255 1.88 -11.67 9.79
N LEU A 256 1.45 -12.40 10.82
CA LEU A 256 2.05 -13.64 11.35
C LEU A 256 3.47 -13.54 11.92
N VAL A 257 4.16 -12.42 11.76
CA VAL A 257 5.43 -12.14 12.42
C VAL A 257 5.18 -11.78 13.88
N ASP A 258 5.84 -12.45 14.82
CA ASP A 258 5.78 -12.11 16.24
C ASP A 258 6.50 -10.76 16.48
N PRO A 259 5.79 -9.70 16.94
CA PRO A 259 6.40 -8.42 17.22
C PRO A 259 7.50 -8.49 18.29
N LEU A 260 7.37 -9.37 19.30
CA LEU A 260 8.33 -9.47 20.40
C LEU A 260 9.65 -10.09 19.97
N LEU A 261 9.59 -10.99 18.99
CA LEU A 261 10.76 -11.59 18.33
C LEU A 261 11.48 -10.54 17.47
N VAL A 262 10.73 -9.77 16.67
CA VAL A 262 11.31 -8.66 15.86
C VAL A 262 11.86 -7.54 16.75
N ARG A 263 11.20 -7.22 17.87
CA ARG A 263 11.68 -6.28 18.88
C ARG A 263 13.09 -6.64 19.37
N GLY A 264 13.37 -7.92 19.60
CA GLY A 264 14.69 -8.39 19.99
C GLY A 264 15.76 -8.04 18.95
N GLN A 265 15.46 -8.24 17.67
CA GLN A 265 16.34 -7.85 16.56
C GLN A 265 16.43 -6.32 16.38
N GLN A 266 15.32 -5.58 16.51
CA GLN A 266 15.30 -4.12 16.40
C GLN A 266 16.14 -3.46 17.50
N ARG A 267 15.99 -3.89 18.76
CA ARG A 267 16.84 -3.48 19.89
C ARG A 267 18.34 -3.74 19.64
N SER A 268 18.68 -4.76 18.86
CA SER A 268 20.08 -5.10 18.60
C SER A 268 20.80 -4.14 17.65
N SER A 269 20.07 -3.41 16.80
CA SER A 269 20.68 -2.58 15.75
C SER A 269 21.03 -1.19 16.29
N GLU A 270 22.30 -0.81 16.21
CA GLU A 270 22.80 0.50 16.62
C GLU A 270 22.07 1.65 15.91
N SER A 271 21.70 1.44 14.64
CA SER A 271 20.92 2.41 13.86
C SER A 271 19.54 2.72 14.44
N ASN A 272 18.88 1.77 15.11
CA ASN A 272 17.58 2.02 15.75
C ASN A 272 17.73 2.90 17.00
N LEU A 273 18.86 2.83 17.72
CA LEU A 273 19.16 3.79 18.80
C LEU A 273 19.41 5.20 18.26
N TRP A 274 20.07 5.33 17.10
CA TRP A 274 20.33 6.62 16.46
C TRP A 274 19.08 7.32 15.93
N LEU A 275 17.99 6.58 15.72
CA LEU A 275 16.73 7.13 15.18
C LEU A 275 15.66 7.41 16.27
N ILE A 276 15.99 7.27 17.56
CA ILE A 276 15.11 7.68 18.67
C ILE A 276 14.88 9.20 18.64
N PRO A 277 13.66 9.71 18.95
CA PRO A 277 13.36 11.13 19.07
C PRO A 277 14.38 11.90 19.94
N SER A 278 15.04 12.88 19.35
CA SER A 278 16.05 13.70 20.04
C SER A 278 15.42 14.82 20.87
N PRO A 279 15.97 15.14 22.06
CA PRO A 279 15.50 16.26 22.90
C PRO A 279 15.43 17.59 22.16
N LYS A 280 16.38 17.81 21.25
CA LYS A 280 16.52 19.08 20.52
C LYS A 280 15.37 19.34 19.55
N VAL A 281 14.85 18.29 18.91
CA VAL A 281 13.82 18.43 17.87
C VAL A 281 12.42 18.17 18.43
N PHE A 282 12.25 17.16 19.28
CA PHE A 282 10.94 16.80 19.84
C PHE A 282 10.63 17.50 21.18
N GLY A 283 11.63 18.11 21.82
CA GLY A 283 11.44 18.87 23.06
C GLY A 283 10.80 18.05 24.17
N ALA A 284 9.73 18.59 24.75
CA ALA A 284 8.94 17.95 25.81
C ALA A 284 7.67 17.24 25.29
N GLN A 285 7.56 16.98 23.98
CA GLN A 285 6.42 16.21 23.45
C GLN A 285 6.47 14.74 23.95
N PRO A 286 5.37 14.20 24.50
CA PRO A 286 5.30 12.79 24.87
C PRO A 286 5.33 11.87 23.64
N PHE A 287 6.33 10.99 23.57
CA PHE A 287 6.34 9.92 22.56
C PHE A 287 5.67 8.63 23.07
N ALA A 288 5.60 8.43 24.38
CA ALA A 288 4.96 7.26 24.99
C ALA A 288 4.34 7.61 26.36
N VAL A 289 3.20 7.00 26.65
CA VAL A 289 2.44 7.18 27.89
C VAL A 289 2.01 5.82 28.41
N THR A 290 2.12 5.63 29.71
CA THR A 290 1.62 4.47 30.47
C THR A 290 0.72 4.97 31.60
N LEU A 291 0.06 4.06 32.34
CA LEU A 291 -0.68 4.41 33.55
C LEU A 291 0.17 5.11 34.63
N ASN A 292 1.49 4.89 34.65
CA ASN A 292 2.38 5.31 35.74
C ASN A 292 3.46 6.33 35.33
N ALA A 293 3.68 6.54 34.03
CA ALA A 293 4.76 7.38 33.50
C ALA A 293 4.43 7.94 32.11
N THR A 294 4.92 9.15 31.84
CA THR A 294 4.91 9.83 30.53
C THR A 294 6.35 10.05 30.11
N TYR A 295 6.73 9.61 28.91
CA TYR A 295 8.09 9.67 28.39
C TYR A 295 8.18 10.66 27.23
N THR A 296 9.07 11.64 27.38
CA THR A 296 9.47 12.59 26.34
C THR A 296 10.85 12.24 25.79
N ALA A 297 11.32 12.98 24.79
CA ALA A 297 12.68 12.86 24.26
C ALA A 297 13.79 13.05 25.33
N ASN A 298 13.51 13.71 26.45
CA ASN A 298 14.45 13.84 27.58
C ASN A 298 14.55 12.57 28.44
N ASP A 299 13.53 11.71 28.39
CA ASP A 299 13.34 10.58 29.31
C ASP A 299 13.82 9.24 28.71
N VAL A 300 14.51 9.26 27.57
CA VAL A 300 14.91 8.05 26.81
C VAL A 300 15.67 7.04 27.67
N VAL A 301 16.54 7.47 28.58
CA VAL A 301 17.28 6.56 29.48
C VAL A 301 16.33 5.81 30.43
N GLN A 302 15.34 6.50 30.98
CA GLN A 302 14.31 5.91 31.84
C GLN A 302 13.39 4.99 31.02
N PHE A 303 12.97 5.42 29.83
CA PHE A 303 12.20 4.61 28.89
C PHE A 303 12.93 3.31 28.51
N LEU A 304 14.22 3.37 28.13
CA LEU A 304 15.03 2.19 27.80
C LEU A 304 15.16 1.21 28.99
N ASN A 305 15.22 1.72 30.22
CA ASN A 305 15.17 0.90 31.42
C ASN A 305 13.79 0.21 31.57
N ASP A 306 12.71 0.97 31.45
CA ASP A 306 11.36 0.52 31.78
C ASP A 306 10.74 -0.42 30.72
N ILE A 307 11.19 -0.35 29.46
CA ILE A 307 10.91 -1.38 28.45
C ILE A 307 11.77 -2.65 28.61
N GLY A 308 12.63 -2.72 29.64
CA GLY A 308 13.53 -3.84 29.88
C GLY A 308 14.69 -3.93 28.88
N PHE A 309 15.23 -2.80 28.40
CA PHE A 309 16.36 -2.73 27.48
C PHE A 309 17.57 -1.98 28.08
N SER A 310 17.94 -2.34 29.31
CA SER A 310 19.08 -1.74 30.02
C SER A 310 20.42 -1.83 29.27
N GLY A 311 20.63 -2.88 28.47
CA GLY A 311 21.82 -3.03 27.61
C GLY A 311 21.96 -1.96 26.53
N GLY A 312 20.88 -1.29 26.14
CA GLY A 312 20.90 -0.18 25.17
C GLY A 312 21.28 1.18 25.80
N ILE A 313 21.20 1.32 27.12
CA ILE A 313 21.39 2.60 27.82
C ILE A 313 22.82 3.15 27.62
N HIS A 314 23.84 2.32 27.88
CA HIS A 314 25.22 2.77 27.77
C HIS A 314 25.60 3.16 26.32
N PRO A 315 25.36 2.31 25.29
CA PRO A 315 25.57 2.70 23.90
C PRO A 315 24.81 3.97 23.49
N TYR A 316 23.55 4.12 23.92
CA TYR A 316 22.77 5.33 23.64
C TYR A 316 23.44 6.58 24.24
N GLN A 317 23.80 6.55 25.52
CA GLN A 317 24.39 7.70 26.21
C GLN A 317 25.78 8.09 25.70
N SER A 318 26.69 7.12 25.48
CA SER A 318 28.08 7.42 25.09
C SER A 318 28.23 7.64 23.58
N ARG A 319 27.59 6.82 22.76
CA ARG A 319 27.83 6.78 21.30
C ARG A 319 26.85 7.64 20.52
N ILE A 320 25.57 7.69 20.95
CA ILE A 320 24.47 8.23 20.15
C ILE A 320 24.08 9.66 20.55
N VAL A 321 23.89 9.96 21.84
CA VAL A 321 23.46 11.30 22.30
C VAL A 321 24.32 12.44 21.71
N PRO A 322 25.67 12.37 21.67
CA PRO A 322 26.48 13.44 21.08
C PRO A 322 26.26 13.65 19.57
N LEU A 323 25.76 12.64 18.84
CA LEU A 323 25.37 12.76 17.43
C LEU A 323 24.00 13.43 17.25
N LEU A 324 23.14 13.39 18.28
CA LEU A 324 21.79 13.97 18.26
C LEU A 324 21.73 15.44 18.73
N GLU A 325 22.72 15.88 19.53
CA GLU A 325 22.79 17.26 20.02
C GLU A 325 23.05 18.31 18.92
N ARG A 326 23.61 17.90 17.78
CA ARG A 326 24.09 18.81 16.72
C ARG A 326 23.72 18.32 15.33
N LEU A 327 22.96 19.16 14.63
CA LEU A 327 22.75 19.08 13.18
C LEU A 327 23.46 20.26 12.50
N PRO A 328 24.81 20.29 12.41
CA PRO A 328 25.51 21.45 11.86
C PRO A 328 25.33 21.51 10.33
N ALA A 329 25.16 22.73 9.81
CA ALA A 329 24.97 22.96 8.39
C ALA A 329 26.20 22.54 7.55
N PRO A 330 26.03 21.74 6.48
CA PRO A 330 27.14 21.16 5.73
C PRO A 330 27.82 22.15 4.76
N ALA A 331 27.40 23.43 4.71
CA ALA A 331 27.96 24.47 3.85
C ALA A 331 27.97 24.10 2.34
N VAL A 332 26.96 23.33 1.92
CA VAL A 332 26.66 22.97 0.52
C VAL A 332 25.17 23.21 0.26
N PRO A 333 24.73 23.43 -0.98
CA PRO A 333 23.31 23.51 -1.32
C PRO A 333 22.56 22.23 -0.92
N VAL A 334 21.41 22.38 -0.23
CA VAL A 334 20.59 21.26 0.23
C VAL A 334 19.14 21.41 -0.23
N THR A 335 18.53 20.33 -0.73
CA THR A 335 17.09 20.23 -0.97
C THR A 335 16.50 19.09 -0.14
N CYS A 336 15.63 19.40 0.81
CA CYS A 336 14.83 18.41 1.53
C CYS A 336 13.51 18.15 0.78
N ILE A 337 13.18 16.88 0.54
CA ILE A 337 11.93 16.47 -0.11
C ILE A 337 11.27 15.37 0.73
N PHE A 338 10.02 15.56 1.14
CA PHE A 338 9.34 14.61 2.03
C PHE A 338 7.81 14.66 1.91
N GLY A 339 7.15 13.65 2.47
CA GLY A 339 5.70 13.53 2.54
C GLY A 339 5.05 14.44 3.57
N SER A 340 3.79 14.82 3.33
CA SER A 340 2.93 15.52 4.30
C SER A 340 1.49 15.01 4.22
N GLY A 341 0.70 15.24 5.27
CA GLY A 341 -0.70 14.83 5.33
C GLY A 341 -0.92 13.34 5.63
N VAL A 342 0.14 12.58 5.93
CA VAL A 342 0.06 11.14 6.20
C VAL A 342 0.08 10.88 7.71
N LYS A 343 -0.92 10.14 8.19
CA LYS A 343 -1.07 9.78 9.62
C LYS A 343 0.20 9.11 10.15
N THR A 344 0.93 9.85 10.99
CA THR A 344 2.22 9.44 11.55
C THR A 344 2.11 9.33 13.06
N ALA A 345 2.64 8.26 13.67
CA ALA A 345 2.56 8.07 15.12
C ALA A 345 3.23 9.24 15.86
N GLU A 346 2.52 9.93 16.75
CA GLU A 346 3.06 10.99 17.61
C GLU A 346 3.19 10.54 19.07
N THR A 347 2.22 9.78 19.59
CA THR A 347 2.26 9.28 20.97
C THR A 347 1.71 7.87 21.04
N LEU A 348 2.45 7.00 21.75
CA LEU A 348 2.12 5.60 21.98
C LEU A 348 1.53 5.41 23.39
N PHE A 349 0.27 4.99 23.48
CA PHE A 349 -0.42 4.74 24.75
C PHE A 349 -0.42 3.25 25.09
N TYR A 350 0.09 2.94 26.28
CA TYR A 350 0.16 1.60 26.85
C TYR A 350 -0.73 1.50 28.09
N ASP A 351 -1.60 0.50 28.10
CA ASP A 351 -2.47 0.17 29.23
C ASP A 351 -1.74 -0.68 30.29
N GLU A 352 -2.49 -1.30 31.20
CA GLU A 352 -1.97 -2.19 32.24
C GLU A 352 -1.25 -3.45 31.72
N SER A 353 -1.38 -3.78 30.43
CA SER A 353 -0.65 -4.91 29.81
C SER A 353 0.79 -4.58 29.42
N GLY A 354 1.17 -3.29 29.43
CA GLY A 354 2.54 -2.84 29.24
C GLY A 354 3.11 -3.05 27.83
N PHE A 355 4.43 -2.94 27.72
CA PHE A 355 5.14 -2.85 26.43
C PHE A 355 5.17 -4.15 25.60
N ASP A 356 4.78 -5.30 26.18
CA ASP A 356 4.64 -6.58 25.44
C ASP A 356 3.35 -6.66 24.60
N LYS A 357 2.49 -5.63 24.66
CA LYS A 357 1.35 -5.44 23.75
C LYS A 357 1.59 -4.24 22.82
N GLN A 358 0.85 -4.23 21.72
CA GLN A 358 0.87 -3.13 20.76
C GLN A 358 0.08 -1.93 21.34
N PRO A 359 0.61 -0.70 21.27
CA PRO A 359 -0.02 0.47 21.86
C PRO A 359 -1.27 0.92 21.07
N GLU A 360 -2.12 1.70 21.74
CA GLU A 360 -2.97 2.65 21.04
C GLU A 360 -2.11 3.81 20.54
N ILE A 361 -2.33 4.26 19.30
CA ILE A 361 -1.47 5.25 18.64
C ILE A 361 -2.28 6.51 18.36
N VAL A 362 -1.85 7.63 18.94
CA VAL A 362 -2.27 8.96 18.48
C VAL A 362 -1.42 9.33 17.28
N TYR A 363 -2.08 9.75 16.20
CA TYR A 363 -1.43 10.13 14.94
C TYR A 363 -1.53 11.63 14.72
N GLY A 364 -0.42 12.23 14.29
CA GLY A 364 -0.37 13.58 13.72
C GLY A 364 0.22 13.55 12.31
N ASP A 365 0.87 14.65 11.93
CA ASP A 365 1.36 14.90 10.57
C ASP A 365 2.80 14.39 10.34
N GLY A 366 3.09 14.03 9.09
CA GLY A 366 4.35 13.46 8.64
C GLY A 366 4.18 12.68 7.34
N ASP A 367 5.08 11.72 7.11
CA ASP A 367 5.09 10.83 5.94
C ASP A 367 4.62 9.39 6.25
N GLY A 368 4.03 9.16 7.42
CA GLY A 368 3.61 7.84 7.90
C GLY A 368 4.73 7.04 8.59
N THR A 369 5.94 7.56 8.70
CA THR A 369 7.03 6.99 9.52
C THR A 369 7.75 8.07 10.34
N VAL A 370 8.04 9.20 9.72
CA VAL A 370 8.79 10.32 10.31
C VAL A 370 7.85 11.49 10.55
N ASN A 371 7.81 11.97 11.80
CA ASN A 371 6.99 13.09 12.23
C ASN A 371 7.38 14.38 11.49
N MET A 372 6.40 15.24 11.20
CA MET A 372 6.64 16.52 10.51
C MET A 372 7.73 17.36 11.20
N VAL A 373 7.72 17.44 12.53
CA VAL A 373 8.75 18.15 13.32
C VAL A 373 10.19 17.67 13.03
N SER A 374 10.37 16.38 12.74
CA SER A 374 11.67 15.79 12.42
C SER A 374 12.06 16.00 10.96
N LEU A 375 11.09 15.91 10.03
CA LEU A 375 11.31 16.23 8.61
C LEU A 375 11.69 17.70 8.39
N GLU A 376 11.12 18.60 9.18
CA GLU A 376 11.30 20.05 9.03
C GLU A 376 12.43 20.66 9.85
N ALA A 377 13.03 19.91 10.78
CA ALA A 377 13.97 20.42 11.79
C ALA A 377 15.07 21.35 11.23
N LEU A 378 15.61 21.03 10.04
CA LEU A 378 16.68 21.82 9.41
C LEU A 378 16.26 23.25 9.04
N GLN A 379 14.97 23.52 8.81
CA GLN A 379 14.49 24.88 8.50
C GLN A 379 14.70 25.84 9.66
N LEU A 380 14.55 25.34 10.90
CA LEU A 380 14.79 26.10 12.12
C LEU A 380 16.27 26.07 12.49
N GLU A 381 16.89 24.88 12.45
CA GLU A 381 18.28 24.69 12.86
C GLU A 381 19.28 25.47 11.99
N TRP A 382 19.06 25.56 10.68
CA TRP A 382 20.04 26.14 9.74
C TRP A 382 19.76 27.59 9.32
N ALA A 383 18.71 28.23 9.84
CA ALA A 383 18.27 29.56 9.42
C ALA A 383 19.41 30.60 9.33
N ASP A 384 20.33 30.57 10.29
CA ASP A 384 21.51 31.46 10.36
C ASP A 384 22.87 30.72 10.27
N GLN A 385 22.90 29.43 9.93
CA GLN A 385 24.14 28.62 9.98
C GLN A 385 24.95 28.58 8.67
N GLN A 386 24.37 28.92 7.52
CA GLN A 386 25.08 28.89 6.23
C GLN A 386 24.52 29.90 5.22
N ASN A 387 25.36 30.32 4.27
CA ASN A 387 24.97 31.18 3.15
C ASN A 387 24.39 30.39 1.95
N GLN A 388 24.52 29.06 1.99
CA GLN A 388 24.12 28.13 0.95
C GLN A 388 22.61 27.82 1.08
N PRO A 389 21.88 27.71 -0.03
CA PRO A 389 20.42 27.56 0.01
C PRO A 389 20.01 26.22 0.62
N LEU A 390 19.10 26.27 1.59
CA LEU A 390 18.24 25.17 2.01
C LEU A 390 16.88 25.34 1.33
N LYS A 391 16.45 24.36 0.54
CA LYS A 391 15.12 24.31 -0.09
C LYS A 391 14.31 23.17 0.51
N THR A 392 13.11 23.44 1.00
CA THR A 392 12.16 22.40 1.42
C THR A 392 11.05 22.19 0.39
N ILE A 393 10.67 20.93 0.19
CA ILE A 393 9.59 20.51 -0.70
C ILE A 393 8.74 19.48 0.04
N ARG A 394 7.49 19.85 0.35
CA ARG A 394 6.47 18.90 0.80
C ARG A 394 5.76 18.28 -0.41
N ILE A 395 5.39 17.01 -0.30
CA ILE A 395 4.60 16.27 -1.28
C ILE A 395 3.40 15.67 -0.54
N GLU A 396 2.25 16.32 -0.70
CA GLU A 396 1.02 15.94 0.01
C GLU A 396 0.55 14.52 -0.37
N GLY A 397 0.22 13.72 0.64
CA GLY A 397 -0.22 12.34 0.51
C GLY A 397 0.89 11.31 0.21
N ALA A 398 2.13 11.73 -0.06
CA ALA A 398 3.24 10.81 -0.25
C ALA A 398 3.69 10.22 1.10
N SER A 399 3.84 8.90 1.18
CA SER A 399 4.39 8.24 2.37
C SER A 399 5.91 8.08 2.28
N HIS A 400 6.52 7.74 3.41
CA HIS A 400 7.97 7.54 3.58
C HIS A 400 8.59 6.64 2.49
N ILE A 401 7.83 5.64 2.03
CA ILE A 401 8.22 4.69 0.98
C ILE A 401 7.53 4.99 -0.36
N SER A 402 6.27 5.45 -0.37
CA SER A 402 5.57 5.72 -1.64
C SER A 402 6.14 6.92 -2.39
N ILE A 403 7.00 7.74 -1.78
CA ILE A 403 7.79 8.77 -2.46
C ILE A 403 8.64 8.22 -3.64
N PHE A 404 8.92 6.91 -3.68
CA PHE A 404 9.60 6.21 -4.79
C PHE A 404 8.67 5.41 -5.71
N GLN A 405 7.37 5.39 -5.43
CA GLN A 405 6.37 4.57 -6.12
C GLN A 405 5.28 5.42 -6.77
N ASP A 406 4.91 6.55 -6.15
CA ASP A 406 4.01 7.55 -6.70
C ASP A 406 4.70 8.33 -7.83
N GLU A 407 4.01 8.42 -8.96
CA GLU A 407 4.55 9.03 -10.17
C GLU A 407 4.72 10.56 -10.02
N LYS A 408 3.85 11.24 -9.27
CA LYS A 408 3.97 12.69 -9.03
C LYS A 408 5.19 12.98 -8.15
N ALA A 409 5.45 12.15 -7.15
CA ALA A 409 6.60 12.25 -6.26
C ALA A 409 7.92 11.99 -6.99
N VAL A 410 8.01 10.89 -7.76
CA VAL A 410 9.19 10.58 -8.58
C VAL A 410 9.44 11.68 -9.61
N ASN A 411 8.41 12.13 -10.34
CA ASN A 411 8.53 13.23 -11.29
C ASN A 411 8.96 14.55 -10.61
N ARG A 412 8.54 14.80 -9.37
CA ARG A 412 9.01 15.97 -8.60
C ARG A 412 10.50 15.85 -8.28
N ILE A 413 10.96 14.71 -7.75
CA ILE A 413 12.38 14.48 -7.44
C ILE A 413 13.24 14.62 -8.71
N VAL A 414 12.82 14.00 -9.81
CA VAL A 414 13.47 14.09 -11.13
C VAL A 414 13.54 15.52 -11.65
N LYS A 415 12.46 16.30 -11.52
CA LYS A 415 12.44 17.72 -11.91
C LYS A 415 13.44 18.56 -11.11
N GLU A 416 13.56 18.30 -9.80
CA GLU A 416 14.54 19.00 -8.95
C GLU A 416 15.99 18.60 -9.32
N ILE A 417 16.26 17.33 -9.58
CA ILE A 417 17.57 16.85 -10.06
C ILE A 417 17.92 17.43 -11.43
N SER A 418 16.93 17.56 -12.34
CA SER A 418 17.09 18.23 -13.62
C SER A 418 17.40 19.74 -13.46
N GLY A 419 16.75 20.39 -12.50
CA GLY A 419 17.05 21.77 -12.09
C GLY A 419 18.46 21.96 -11.56
N ILE A 420 18.99 21.00 -10.78
CA ILE A 420 20.36 21.03 -10.24
C ILE A 420 21.41 20.82 -11.35
N ASN A 421 21.09 20.03 -12.37
CA ASN A 421 21.96 19.80 -13.53
C ASN A 421 21.97 20.97 -14.54
N SER A 422 20.92 21.78 -14.55
CA SER A 422 20.84 22.97 -15.41
C SER A 422 21.34 24.20 -14.66
N ASP A 423 22.55 24.67 -15.00
CA ASP A 423 23.23 25.82 -14.37
C ASP A 423 22.59 27.19 -14.69
N ILE A 424 21.27 27.29 -14.53
CA ILE A 424 20.46 28.50 -14.71
C ILE A 424 20.96 29.62 -13.77
N HIS A 425 21.37 29.30 -12.55
CA HIS A 425 21.96 30.30 -11.65
C HIS A 425 23.30 30.84 -12.13
N HIS A 426 24.15 30.03 -12.78
CA HIS A 426 25.41 30.53 -13.34
C HIS A 426 25.16 31.36 -14.61
N LEU A 427 24.20 30.95 -15.45
CA LEU A 427 23.77 31.70 -16.64
C LEU A 427 23.14 33.05 -16.28
N LEU A 428 22.25 33.09 -15.28
CA LEU A 428 21.64 34.34 -14.80
C LEU A 428 22.67 35.26 -14.14
N ALA A 429 23.59 34.74 -13.32
CA ALA A 429 24.67 35.54 -12.75
C ALA A 429 25.62 36.10 -13.82
N LYS A 430 25.80 35.38 -14.93
CA LYS A 430 26.59 35.85 -16.09
C LYS A 430 25.84 36.93 -16.87
N LEU A 431 24.57 36.72 -17.17
CA LEU A 431 23.70 37.69 -17.87
C LEU A 431 23.54 38.99 -17.07
N VAL A 432 23.47 38.95 -15.74
CA VAL A 432 23.41 40.15 -14.87
C VAL A 432 24.75 40.89 -14.81
N ASN A 433 25.89 40.17 -14.90
CA ASN A 433 27.22 40.80 -15.03
C ASN A 433 27.53 41.30 -16.46
N GLU A 434 26.89 40.75 -17.48
CA GLU A 434 27.01 41.19 -18.87
C GLU A 434 26.08 42.39 -19.12
N SER A 435 24.85 42.41 -18.60
CA SER A 435 23.93 43.57 -18.68
C SER A 435 24.40 44.79 -17.88
N THR A 436 25.27 44.61 -16.89
CA THR A 436 25.93 45.72 -16.17
C THR A 436 27.25 46.17 -16.84
N ARG A 437 27.69 45.48 -17.90
CA ARG A 437 28.81 45.88 -18.75
C ARG A 437 28.40 46.51 -20.09
N GLU A 438 27.18 46.30 -20.56
CA GLU A 438 26.61 47.00 -21.73
C GLU A 438 25.99 48.38 -21.38
N GLY A 439 26.48 49.00 -20.30
CA GLY A 439 26.09 50.34 -19.87
C GLY A 439 26.78 51.48 -20.63
N GLU A 440 26.89 51.40 -21.96
CA GLU A 440 27.44 52.50 -22.78
C GLU A 440 26.93 52.44 -24.24
N ILE A 441 25.86 53.21 -24.56
CA ILE A 441 25.69 54.01 -25.79
C ILE A 441 24.31 54.72 -25.80
N ASN A 442 24.37 56.05 -25.93
CA ASN A 442 23.36 57.00 -26.38
C ASN A 442 21.97 57.09 -25.71
N SER A 443 21.88 58.12 -24.88
CA SER A 443 20.75 59.05 -24.87
C SER A 443 20.29 59.47 -26.27
N LEU A 444 18.98 59.40 -26.54
CA LEU A 444 18.17 60.39 -27.28
C LEU A 444 16.74 59.83 -27.46
N LEU A 445 15.74 60.56 -26.94
CA LEU A 445 14.40 60.84 -27.52
C LEU A 445 13.31 61.08 -26.42
N PHE A 446 12.85 62.33 -26.34
CA PHE A 446 11.63 62.87 -25.69
C PHE A 446 11.47 62.73 -24.15
N ASN A 447 11.50 63.80 -23.35
CA ASN A 447 10.56 64.95 -23.15
C ASN A 447 9.24 64.62 -22.38
N GLN A 448 9.17 65.12 -21.13
CA GLN A 448 8.07 65.79 -20.36
C GLN A 448 6.57 65.68 -20.77
N PRO A 449 5.58 65.96 -19.86
CA PRO A 449 5.53 65.92 -18.38
C PRO A 449 4.20 65.29 -17.81
N ARG A 450 3.83 65.61 -16.55
CA ARG A 450 2.81 64.98 -15.66
C ARG A 450 1.31 65.30 -15.91
N ARG A 451 0.44 64.55 -15.18
CA ARG A 451 -0.98 64.76 -14.72
C ARG A 451 -2.06 64.11 -15.61
N GLU A 452 -3.22 63.62 -15.12
CA GLU A 452 -3.86 63.48 -13.78
C GLU A 452 -4.79 62.23 -13.83
N VAL A 453 -5.23 61.58 -12.74
CA VAL A 453 -6.58 61.65 -12.07
C VAL A 453 -6.59 60.44 -11.08
N LEU A 454 -6.63 60.59 -9.74
CA LEU A 454 -7.79 60.56 -8.80
C LEU A 454 -8.64 59.24 -8.86
N HIS A 455 -9.11 58.59 -7.78
CA HIS A 455 -9.27 58.98 -6.35
C HIS A 455 -9.35 57.79 -5.35
N HIS A 456 -8.82 58.01 -4.15
CA HIS A 456 -9.11 57.49 -2.78
C HIS A 456 -9.45 56.04 -2.38
N THR A 457 -8.57 55.58 -1.46
CA THR A 457 -8.75 54.66 -0.31
C THR A 457 -9.31 55.37 0.96
N VAL A 458 -10.03 54.65 1.83
CA VAL A 458 -10.15 54.83 3.33
C VAL A 458 -10.51 53.42 3.90
N VAL A 459 -9.68 52.65 4.62
CA VAL A 459 -9.08 52.74 5.99
C VAL A 459 -9.99 52.29 7.16
N CYS A 460 -9.51 51.28 7.93
CA CYS A 460 -9.63 50.99 9.38
C CYS A 460 -9.30 49.49 9.63
N GLY A 461 -8.61 49.01 10.69
CA GLY A 461 -7.87 49.61 11.82
C GLY A 461 -7.39 48.51 12.81
N ASP A 462 -6.28 48.71 13.54
CA ASP A 462 -5.61 47.72 14.42
C ASP A 462 -6.30 47.42 15.77
N VAL A 463 -6.03 46.23 16.38
CA VAL A 463 -5.94 46.00 17.85
C VAL A 463 -4.90 44.89 18.18
N ARG A 464 -4.19 45.00 19.33
CA ARG A 464 -3.19 44.04 19.86
C ARG A 464 -3.64 43.26 21.12
N ILE A 465 -2.84 42.24 21.46
CA ILE A 465 -2.94 41.22 22.54
C ILE A 465 -2.83 41.77 23.98
N ALA A 466 -3.41 41.05 24.96
CA ALA A 466 -2.90 40.93 26.34
C ALA A 466 -3.25 39.54 26.96
N ASP A 467 -2.33 38.97 27.75
CA ASP A 467 -2.40 37.64 28.42
C ASP A 467 -2.77 37.73 29.92
N SER A 468 -3.28 36.63 30.54
CA SER A 468 -2.80 36.09 31.85
C SER A 468 -3.58 34.86 32.41
N GLY A 469 -2.86 33.81 32.83
CA GLY A 469 -3.10 32.77 33.90
C GLY A 469 -4.51 32.26 34.33
N SER A 470 -4.80 30.94 34.50
CA SER A 470 -4.30 29.96 35.51
C SER A 470 -4.96 30.09 36.92
N GLU A 471 -5.43 29.06 37.67
CA GLU A 471 -5.28 27.58 37.66
C GLU A 471 -6.49 26.78 38.26
N SER A 472 -6.54 25.46 37.98
CA SER A 472 -7.06 24.35 38.83
C SER A 472 -8.58 24.13 39.10
N PRO A 473 -9.06 22.86 39.07
CA PRO A 473 -10.36 22.46 39.64
C PRO A 473 -10.25 21.37 40.74
N ARG A 474 -10.98 21.52 41.85
CA ARG A 474 -11.46 20.43 42.74
C ARG A 474 -12.39 20.99 43.85
N PHE A 475 -13.62 20.48 43.97
CA PHE A 475 -14.15 19.74 45.14
C PHE A 475 -15.68 19.60 45.15
N GLN A 476 -16.15 18.58 45.88
CA GLN A 476 -17.53 18.09 45.99
C GLN A 476 -18.45 19.00 46.82
N PHE A 477 -19.75 18.99 46.52
CA PHE A 477 -20.85 19.04 47.52
C PHE A 477 -21.96 18.08 47.02
N SER A 478 -22.28 16.98 47.72
CA SER A 478 -22.97 16.85 49.01
C SER A 478 -24.46 17.25 48.95
N LEU A 479 -25.33 16.24 49.02
CA LEU A 479 -26.79 16.36 49.02
C LEU A 479 -27.33 16.62 50.44
N GLN A 480 -27.68 17.87 50.76
CA GLN A 480 -28.51 18.20 51.94
C GLN A 480 -29.46 19.38 51.70
N ASN A 481 -30.69 19.13 51.24
CA ASN A 481 -31.86 19.92 51.67
C ASN A 481 -33.21 19.23 51.34
N PRO A 482 -34.14 19.01 52.29
CA PRO A 482 -35.30 18.16 52.10
C PRO A 482 -36.55 18.91 51.59
N LYS A 483 -36.49 19.53 50.40
CA LYS A 483 -37.64 20.26 49.81
C LYS A 483 -37.84 20.10 48.28
N MET A 484 -37.57 18.93 47.70
CA MET A 484 -37.95 18.63 46.29
C MET A 484 -38.53 17.22 46.07
N LYS A 485 -39.61 16.85 46.80
CA LYS A 485 -40.38 15.63 46.52
C LYS A 485 -41.39 15.75 45.36
N GLY A 486 -41.56 16.93 44.77
CA GLY A 486 -42.49 17.16 43.66
C GLY A 486 -41.89 17.07 42.25
N LEU A 487 -40.58 17.30 42.08
CA LEU A 487 -39.95 17.38 40.76
C LEU A 487 -39.66 16.00 40.13
N GLY A 488 -39.41 14.98 40.97
CA GLY A 488 -39.07 13.64 40.51
C GLY A 488 -40.19 12.93 39.72
N LEU A 489 -41.46 13.17 40.05
CA LEU A 489 -42.59 12.60 39.29
C LEU A 489 -42.71 13.22 37.91
N ILE A 490 -42.44 14.52 37.78
CA ILE A 490 -42.50 15.22 36.49
C ILE A 490 -41.33 14.77 35.61
N PHE A 491 -40.12 14.66 36.17
CA PHE A 491 -38.98 14.10 35.44
C PHE A 491 -39.20 12.63 35.04
N ALA A 492 -39.79 11.81 35.91
CA ALA A 492 -40.12 10.42 35.57
C ALA A 492 -41.20 10.31 34.48
N MET A 493 -42.26 11.13 34.53
CA MET A 493 -43.30 11.14 33.49
C MET A 493 -42.79 11.72 32.17
N VAL A 494 -41.90 12.73 32.18
CA VAL A 494 -41.25 13.23 30.96
C VAL A 494 -40.26 12.20 30.42
N SER A 495 -39.47 11.51 31.25
CA SER A 495 -38.60 10.43 30.81
C SER A 495 -39.37 9.21 30.28
N MET A 496 -40.53 8.86 30.86
CA MET A 496 -41.43 7.83 30.32
C MET A 496 -42.12 8.26 29.03
N ALA A 497 -42.53 9.52 28.91
CA ALA A 497 -43.12 10.06 27.68
C ALA A 497 -42.08 10.13 26.55
N VAL A 498 -40.84 10.52 26.87
CA VAL A 498 -39.71 10.47 25.93
C VAL A 498 -39.37 9.02 25.58
N MET A 499 -39.33 8.08 26.54
CA MET A 499 -39.16 6.65 26.25
C MET A 499 -40.27 6.08 25.36
N TRP A 500 -41.53 6.49 25.56
CA TRP A 500 -42.64 6.09 24.68
C TRP A 500 -42.54 6.72 23.29
N TYR A 501 -42.11 7.98 23.17
CA TYR A 501 -41.85 8.63 21.88
C TYR A 501 -40.65 8.01 21.14
N THR A 502 -39.57 7.64 21.85
CA THR A 502 -38.41 6.95 21.24
C THR A 502 -38.71 5.50 20.86
N CYS A 503 -39.75 4.87 21.44
CA CYS A 503 -40.21 3.54 21.04
C CYS A 503 -41.20 3.54 19.85
N GLN A 504 -41.50 4.68 19.23
CA GLN A 504 -42.31 4.76 18.00
C GLN A 504 -41.70 5.64 16.89
N ALA A 505 -40.40 5.90 16.94
CA ALA A 505 -39.65 6.30 15.75
C ALA A 505 -39.49 5.08 14.82
N SER A 506 -40.51 4.79 14.01
CA SER A 506 -40.37 3.89 12.85
C SER A 506 -39.23 4.44 11.99
N SER A 507 -38.07 3.76 11.96
CA SER A 507 -36.99 4.18 11.08
C SER A 507 -37.51 4.16 9.64
N ASN A 508 -37.26 5.22 8.87
CA ASN A 508 -37.72 5.25 7.47
C ASN A 508 -36.90 4.31 6.58
N LEU A 509 -35.83 3.71 7.10
CA LEU A 509 -34.96 2.78 6.40
C LEU A 509 -35.73 1.58 5.81
N HIS A 510 -35.44 1.30 4.54
CA HIS A 510 -35.72 0.03 3.89
C HIS A 510 -34.67 -0.99 4.33
N PRO A 511 -35.04 -2.27 4.54
CA PRO A 511 -34.07 -3.33 4.84
C PRO A 511 -33.02 -3.43 3.72
N LEU A 512 -31.77 -3.69 4.09
CA LEU A 512 -30.63 -3.66 3.17
C LEU A 512 -29.83 -4.98 3.26
N ILE A 513 -29.50 -5.57 2.11
CA ILE A 513 -28.72 -6.81 2.03
C ILE A 513 -27.43 -6.59 1.26
N LEU A 514 -26.30 -6.96 1.87
CA LEU A 514 -24.96 -6.94 1.27
C LEU A 514 -24.63 -8.27 0.59
N VAL A 515 -24.25 -8.22 -0.69
CA VAL A 515 -23.79 -9.37 -1.48
C VAL A 515 -22.31 -9.19 -1.86
N PRO A 516 -21.38 -10.03 -1.37
CA PRO A 516 -19.95 -9.86 -1.61
C PRO A 516 -19.52 -10.25 -3.04
N GLY A 517 -18.28 -9.90 -3.39
CA GLY A 517 -17.62 -10.32 -4.63
C GLY A 517 -16.81 -11.60 -4.44
N SER A 518 -16.04 -11.98 -5.47
CA SER A 518 -15.14 -13.13 -5.40
C SER A 518 -14.13 -12.95 -4.25
N GLY A 519 -13.96 -13.98 -3.42
CA GLY A 519 -13.13 -13.94 -2.21
C GLY A 519 -13.66 -13.03 -1.09
N GLY A 520 -14.84 -12.41 -1.22
CA GLY A 520 -15.35 -11.37 -0.33
C GLY A 520 -16.04 -11.85 0.97
N ASN A 521 -16.02 -13.15 1.26
CA ASN A 521 -16.49 -13.69 2.53
C ASN A 521 -15.63 -14.86 3.00
N GLN A 522 -15.71 -15.18 4.30
CA GLN A 522 -15.06 -16.37 4.84
C GLN A 522 -15.62 -17.66 4.20
N LEU A 523 -14.76 -18.67 4.03
CA LEU A 523 -15.12 -20.03 3.63
C LEU A 523 -14.46 -21.01 4.61
N GLU A 524 -15.22 -22.00 5.07
CA GLU A 524 -14.72 -23.06 5.95
C GLU A 524 -14.72 -24.40 5.21
N ALA A 525 -13.82 -25.31 5.62
CA ALA A 525 -13.74 -26.65 5.07
C ALA A 525 -13.56 -27.73 6.14
N ARG A 526 -13.92 -28.96 5.78
CA ARG A 526 -13.74 -30.18 6.59
C ARG A 526 -13.19 -31.31 5.71
N LEU A 527 -12.28 -32.12 6.27
CA LEU A 527 -11.60 -33.22 5.56
C LEU A 527 -12.09 -34.58 6.05
N THR A 528 -12.88 -35.26 5.22
CA THR A 528 -13.44 -36.60 5.50
C THR A 528 -12.41 -37.70 5.25
N ASP A 529 -12.79 -38.96 5.53
CA ASP A 529 -11.92 -40.12 5.30
C ASP A 529 -11.60 -40.36 3.81
N GLY A 530 -12.39 -39.77 2.90
CA GLY A 530 -12.12 -39.81 1.46
C GLY A 530 -10.98 -38.90 0.99
N TYR A 531 -10.51 -37.96 1.83
CA TYR A 531 -9.49 -36.99 1.43
C TYR A 531 -8.11 -37.64 1.33
N LYS A 532 -7.56 -37.67 0.11
CA LYS A 532 -6.22 -38.18 -0.19
C LYS A 532 -5.23 -37.03 -0.29
N PRO A 533 -4.34 -36.83 0.71
CA PRO A 533 -3.38 -35.74 0.68
C PRO A 533 -2.26 -36.02 -0.33
N SER A 534 -1.81 -34.99 -1.05
CA SER A 534 -0.66 -35.09 -1.99
C SER A 534 0.68 -35.30 -1.30
N SER A 535 0.79 -34.93 -0.02
CA SER A 535 2.01 -35.02 0.78
C SER A 535 1.68 -35.19 2.26
N LEU A 536 2.67 -35.61 3.05
CA LEU A 536 2.53 -35.73 4.51
C LEU A 536 2.18 -34.38 5.17
N LEU A 537 2.65 -33.27 4.60
CA LEU A 537 2.40 -31.91 5.06
C LEU A 537 0.96 -31.45 4.76
N CYS A 538 0.37 -31.95 3.68
CA CYS A 538 -1.04 -31.71 3.34
C CYS A 538 -2.01 -32.69 4.03
N SER A 539 -1.54 -33.52 4.97
CA SER A 539 -2.37 -34.52 5.66
C SER A 539 -3.54 -33.92 6.44
N ARG A 540 -4.50 -34.78 6.81
CA ARG A 540 -5.70 -34.41 7.59
C ARG A 540 -5.39 -33.82 8.97
N LEU A 541 -4.16 -33.94 9.48
CA LEU A 541 -3.71 -33.37 10.75
C LEU A 541 -3.48 -31.84 10.68
N TYR A 542 -3.35 -31.27 9.48
CA TYR A 542 -3.14 -29.84 9.26
C TYR A 542 -4.36 -29.18 8.57
N PRO A 543 -4.84 -27.99 9.00
CA PRO A 543 -4.35 -27.21 10.14
C PRO A 543 -4.70 -27.87 11.48
N PRO A 544 -3.93 -27.58 12.56
CA PRO A 544 -4.16 -28.15 13.89
C PRO A 544 -5.37 -27.52 14.59
N LEU A 545 -5.74 -26.29 14.24
CA LEU A 545 -6.90 -25.59 14.79
C LEU A 545 -8.15 -25.93 13.98
N LYS A 546 -9.12 -26.57 14.63
CA LYS A 546 -10.42 -26.96 14.09
C LYS A 546 -11.51 -26.82 15.15
N ASP A 547 -12.76 -26.67 14.73
CA ASP A 547 -13.90 -26.79 15.63
C ASP A 547 -14.18 -28.26 16.03
N LYS A 548 -15.19 -28.45 16.90
CA LYS A 548 -15.57 -29.78 17.43
C LYS A 548 -16.09 -30.75 16.35
N GLU A 549 -16.54 -30.22 15.21
CA GLU A 549 -17.05 -31.00 14.07
C GLU A 549 -15.98 -31.22 13.00
N GLY A 550 -14.77 -30.67 13.18
CA GLY A 550 -13.62 -30.82 12.29
C GLY A 550 -13.49 -29.73 11.22
N TRP A 551 -14.27 -28.66 11.29
CA TRP A 551 -14.17 -27.52 10.36
C TRP A 551 -12.99 -26.60 10.72
N PHE A 552 -12.38 -26.01 9.70
CA PHE A 552 -11.36 -24.97 9.81
C PHE A 552 -11.59 -23.93 8.71
N ARG A 553 -11.02 -22.73 8.86
CA ARG A 553 -11.08 -21.71 7.81
C ARG A 553 -10.23 -22.14 6.62
N LEU A 554 -10.86 -22.23 5.46
CA LEU A 554 -10.18 -22.43 4.17
C LEU A 554 -9.85 -21.08 3.52
N TRP A 555 -10.72 -20.07 3.69
CA TRP A 555 -10.48 -18.72 3.19
C TRP A 555 -10.97 -17.64 4.18
N PHE A 556 -10.22 -16.58 4.49
CA PHE A 556 -8.78 -16.40 4.24
C PHE A 556 -7.98 -16.91 5.44
N ASP A 557 -7.00 -17.79 5.21
CA ASP A 557 -6.04 -18.23 6.24
C ASP A 557 -4.60 -17.85 5.81
N PRO A 558 -3.97 -16.87 6.48
CA PRO A 558 -2.62 -16.42 6.15
C PRO A 558 -1.55 -17.50 6.31
N ALA A 559 -1.77 -18.55 7.12
CA ALA A 559 -0.81 -19.65 7.26
C ALA A 559 -0.67 -20.47 5.95
N GLN A 560 -1.65 -20.33 5.04
CA GLN A 560 -1.73 -21.08 3.80
C GLN A 560 -0.99 -20.42 2.62
N VAL A 561 -0.60 -19.15 2.72
CA VAL A 561 0.20 -18.46 1.67
C VAL A 561 1.72 -18.66 1.81
N VAL A 562 2.12 -19.64 2.62
CA VAL A 562 3.50 -20.09 2.79
C VAL A 562 3.72 -21.43 2.11
N GLY A 563 4.67 -21.51 1.16
CA GLY A 563 5.12 -22.80 0.63
C GLY A 563 5.78 -23.64 1.74
N PRO A 564 5.38 -24.91 1.96
CA PRO A 564 4.58 -25.77 1.06
C PRO A 564 3.07 -25.80 1.33
N PHE A 565 2.56 -25.14 2.36
CA PHE A 565 1.12 -25.15 2.71
C PHE A 565 0.22 -24.55 1.63
N THR A 566 0.75 -23.68 0.76
CA THR A 566 0.04 -23.14 -0.41
C THR A 566 -0.41 -24.22 -1.38
N GLN A 567 0.39 -25.28 -1.55
CA GLN A 567 -0.01 -26.44 -2.36
C GLN A 567 -1.19 -27.20 -1.71
N CYS A 568 -1.19 -27.29 -0.37
CA CYS A 568 -2.27 -27.91 0.38
C CYS A 568 -3.56 -27.08 0.31
N PHE A 569 -3.47 -25.75 0.36
CA PHE A 569 -4.59 -24.84 0.15
C PHE A 569 -5.16 -24.96 -1.26
N ALA A 570 -4.32 -24.81 -2.29
CA ALA A 570 -4.75 -24.94 -3.68
C ALA A 570 -5.55 -26.22 -3.90
N GLN A 571 -5.02 -27.37 -3.45
CA GLN A 571 -5.69 -28.67 -3.56
C GLN A 571 -6.99 -28.80 -2.75
N ARG A 572 -7.16 -28.08 -1.64
CA ARG A 572 -8.39 -28.11 -0.83
C ARG A 572 -9.44 -27.13 -1.34
N MET A 573 -8.98 -26.05 -1.97
CA MET A 573 -9.79 -24.99 -2.55
C MET A 573 -10.30 -25.37 -3.95
N MET A 574 -9.64 -26.30 -4.65
CA MET A 574 -10.05 -26.81 -5.97
C MET A 574 -11.48 -27.36 -6.01
N LEU A 575 -12.16 -27.04 -7.11
CA LEU A 575 -13.34 -27.75 -7.61
C LEU A 575 -12.94 -28.71 -8.73
N TYR A 576 -13.87 -29.55 -9.16
CA TYR A 576 -13.77 -30.37 -10.36
C TYR A 576 -15.12 -30.30 -11.09
N TYR A 577 -15.08 -30.08 -12.40
CA TYR A 577 -16.25 -30.25 -13.25
C TYR A 577 -16.50 -31.76 -13.45
N ASP A 578 -17.70 -32.23 -13.14
CA ASP A 578 -18.12 -33.61 -13.37
C ASP A 578 -19.01 -33.67 -14.63
N PRO A 579 -18.54 -34.26 -15.75
CA PRO A 579 -19.32 -34.30 -16.99
C PRO A 579 -20.59 -35.18 -16.95
N GLN A 580 -20.76 -36.03 -15.93
CA GLN A 580 -21.98 -36.83 -15.76
C GLN A 580 -23.06 -36.07 -14.99
N LEU A 581 -22.64 -35.26 -14.02
CA LEU A 581 -23.53 -34.33 -13.31
C LEU A 581 -23.81 -33.07 -14.13
N ASP A 582 -22.89 -32.71 -15.03
CA ASP A 582 -22.78 -31.39 -15.63
C ASP A 582 -22.85 -30.30 -14.55
N ASP A 583 -22.01 -30.42 -13.53
CA ASP A 583 -21.92 -29.46 -12.43
C ASP A 583 -20.52 -29.53 -11.80
N TYR A 584 -20.17 -28.53 -11.00
CA TYR A 584 -18.93 -28.53 -10.24
C TYR A 584 -19.13 -29.22 -8.89
N VAL A 585 -18.09 -29.92 -8.43
CA VAL A 585 -18.02 -30.55 -7.12
C VAL A 585 -16.71 -30.19 -6.41
N ASN A 586 -16.73 -30.22 -5.08
CA ASN A 586 -15.49 -30.08 -4.31
C ASN A 586 -14.52 -31.23 -4.59
N THR A 587 -13.23 -30.98 -4.35
CA THR A 587 -12.20 -32.02 -4.26
C THR A 587 -12.67 -33.22 -3.42
N PRO A 588 -12.49 -34.48 -3.89
CA PRO A 588 -12.92 -35.66 -3.16
C PRO A 588 -12.45 -35.70 -1.70
N GLY A 589 -13.42 -35.80 -0.78
CA GLY A 589 -13.18 -35.78 0.66
C GLY A 589 -13.05 -34.40 1.30
N VAL A 590 -13.20 -33.31 0.53
CA VAL A 590 -13.31 -31.94 1.04
C VAL A 590 -14.77 -31.48 1.02
N GLU A 591 -15.28 -31.12 2.19
CA GLU A 591 -16.58 -30.45 2.34
C GLU A 591 -16.33 -28.97 2.60
N THR A 592 -17.19 -28.08 2.11
CA THR A 592 -17.12 -26.63 2.37
C THR A 592 -18.43 -26.12 2.95
N ARG A 593 -18.35 -25.07 3.78
CA ARG A 593 -19.51 -24.32 4.28
C ARG A 593 -19.20 -22.83 4.36
N VAL A 594 -20.26 -22.02 4.27
CA VAL A 594 -20.20 -20.56 4.33
C VAL A 594 -20.80 -20.11 5.67
N PRO A 595 -20.02 -19.46 6.56
CA PRO A 595 -20.52 -19.02 7.86
C PRO A 595 -21.33 -17.72 7.77
N SER A 596 -22.25 -17.57 8.73
CA SER A 596 -22.98 -16.31 9.02
C SER A 596 -23.90 -15.79 7.90
N PHE A 597 -24.53 -16.65 7.10
CA PHE A 597 -25.60 -16.22 6.19
C PHE A 597 -26.74 -15.49 6.95
N GLY A 598 -27.20 -14.37 6.42
CA GLY A 598 -28.13 -13.45 7.10
C GLY A 598 -27.47 -12.42 8.01
N SER A 599 -26.14 -12.41 8.14
CA SER A 599 -25.39 -11.43 8.95
C SER A 599 -24.15 -10.95 8.18
N THR A 600 -23.76 -9.70 8.43
CA THR A 600 -22.57 -9.07 7.84
C THR A 600 -21.25 -9.59 8.40
N ARG A 601 -21.27 -10.35 9.52
CA ARG A 601 -20.07 -10.79 10.27
C ARG A 601 -18.98 -11.46 9.43
N SER A 602 -19.35 -12.31 8.46
CA SER A 602 -18.39 -12.99 7.58
C SER A 602 -17.90 -12.14 6.40
N LEU A 603 -18.49 -10.94 6.22
CA LEU A 603 -18.12 -9.93 5.21
C LEU A 603 -17.17 -8.85 5.77
N LEU A 604 -17.16 -8.64 7.10
CA LEU A 604 -16.38 -7.55 7.73
C LEU A 604 -14.87 -7.75 7.50
N HIS A 605 -14.38 -8.94 7.84
CA HIS A 605 -12.98 -9.33 7.75
C HIS A 605 -12.88 -10.79 7.27
N LEU A 606 -11.99 -11.05 6.31
CA LEU A 606 -11.71 -12.42 5.84
C LEU A 606 -10.92 -13.23 6.88
N ASP A 607 -10.21 -12.56 7.79
CA ASP A 607 -9.70 -13.13 9.03
C ASP A 607 -9.95 -12.19 10.23
N PRO A 608 -10.86 -12.53 11.17
CA PRO A 608 -11.09 -11.78 12.42
C PRO A 608 -9.88 -11.64 13.34
N HIS A 609 -8.80 -12.41 13.15
CA HIS A 609 -7.53 -12.23 13.87
C HIS A 609 -6.64 -11.14 13.23
N LEU A 610 -6.86 -10.80 11.95
CA LEU A 610 -6.11 -9.78 11.21
C LEU A 610 -6.99 -8.62 10.72
N LYS A 611 -7.89 -8.14 11.58
CA LYS A 611 -8.95 -7.16 11.25
C LYS A 611 -8.48 -5.94 10.43
N ARG A 612 -7.27 -5.41 10.69
CA ARG A 612 -6.71 -4.24 9.99
C ARG A 612 -6.26 -4.53 8.55
N ILE A 613 -5.94 -5.78 8.22
CA ILE A 613 -5.35 -6.19 6.94
C ILE A 613 -6.39 -6.90 6.06
N THR A 614 -7.22 -7.76 6.65
CA THR A 614 -8.23 -8.55 5.93
C THR A 614 -9.61 -7.91 5.94
N ALA A 615 -9.72 -6.62 6.31
CA ALA A 615 -10.96 -5.86 6.19
C ALA A 615 -11.44 -5.83 4.74
N TYR A 616 -12.70 -6.23 4.54
CA TYR A 616 -13.37 -6.23 3.23
C TYR A 616 -14.54 -5.24 3.25
N MET A 617 -15.75 -5.65 3.64
CA MET A 617 -16.92 -4.75 3.77
C MET A 617 -17.01 -4.08 5.15
N GLY A 618 -16.07 -4.31 6.07
CA GLY A 618 -16.08 -3.73 7.41
C GLY A 618 -16.26 -2.20 7.46
N PRO A 619 -15.54 -1.40 6.65
CA PRO A 619 -15.75 0.05 6.58
C PRO A 619 -17.15 0.43 6.09
N LEU A 620 -17.64 -0.20 5.01
CA LEU A 620 -18.99 0.02 4.48
C LEU A 620 -20.08 -0.31 5.50
N VAL A 621 -19.98 -1.45 6.18
CA VAL A 621 -20.94 -1.83 7.25
C VAL A 621 -20.96 -0.79 8.35
N LYS A 622 -19.79 -0.34 8.82
CA LYS A 622 -19.70 0.72 9.83
C LYS A 622 -20.36 2.03 9.38
N SER A 623 -20.19 2.42 8.12
CA SER A 623 -20.86 3.60 7.55
C SER A 623 -22.39 3.43 7.48
N LEU A 624 -22.89 2.22 7.19
CA LEU A 624 -24.32 1.92 7.21
C LEU A 624 -24.87 1.91 8.65
N GLU A 625 -24.15 1.32 9.61
CA GLU A 625 -24.52 1.35 11.04
C GLU A 625 -24.63 2.80 11.57
N GLN A 626 -23.77 3.70 11.10
CA GLN A 626 -23.85 5.14 11.40
C GLN A 626 -25.11 5.82 10.81
N MET A 627 -25.74 5.27 9.78
CA MET A 627 -27.06 5.70 9.28
C MET A 627 -28.23 5.17 10.13
N GLY A 628 -27.98 4.29 11.10
CA GLY A 628 -29.01 3.62 11.91
C GLY A 628 -29.40 2.22 11.41
N TYR A 629 -28.62 1.61 10.51
CA TYR A 629 -28.75 0.19 10.20
C TYR A 629 -28.22 -0.71 11.33
N VAL A 630 -28.76 -1.93 11.46
CA VAL A 630 -28.45 -2.89 12.53
C VAL A 630 -28.33 -4.30 11.96
N ASP A 631 -27.18 -4.95 12.20
CA ASP A 631 -26.88 -6.32 11.73
C ASP A 631 -27.89 -7.35 12.24
N GLY A 632 -28.51 -8.08 11.31
CA GLY A 632 -29.53 -9.10 11.60
C GLY A 632 -30.95 -8.57 11.80
N GLU A 633 -31.17 -7.25 11.80
CA GLU A 633 -32.50 -6.63 11.97
C GLU A 633 -32.93 -5.83 10.74
N THR A 634 -32.13 -4.85 10.34
CA THR A 634 -32.38 -3.98 9.17
C THR A 634 -31.27 -4.11 8.11
N LEU A 635 -30.11 -4.63 8.48
CA LEU A 635 -28.95 -4.87 7.62
C LEU A 635 -28.55 -6.35 7.69
N PHE A 636 -28.36 -6.98 6.53
CA PHE A 636 -28.07 -8.41 6.43
C PHE A 636 -26.89 -8.65 5.47
N GLY A 637 -26.17 -9.75 5.67
CA GLY A 637 -25.16 -10.23 4.73
C GLY A 637 -25.60 -11.52 4.03
N ALA A 638 -25.29 -11.64 2.74
CA ALA A 638 -25.53 -12.83 1.92
C ALA A 638 -24.20 -13.41 1.38
N PRO A 639 -23.32 -13.93 2.25
CA PRO A 639 -22.08 -14.62 1.85
C PRO A 639 -22.39 -15.92 1.07
N TYR A 640 -21.49 -16.33 0.17
CA TYR A 640 -21.64 -17.55 -0.63
C TYR A 640 -20.31 -18.27 -0.90
N ASP A 641 -20.36 -19.48 -1.47
CA ASP A 641 -19.15 -20.21 -1.88
C ASP A 641 -18.70 -19.66 -3.25
N PHE A 642 -17.95 -18.56 -3.19
CA PHE A 642 -17.55 -17.72 -4.32
C PHE A 642 -16.70 -18.41 -5.41
N ARG A 643 -16.37 -19.70 -5.23
CA ARG A 643 -15.71 -20.53 -6.26
C ARG A 643 -16.69 -21.04 -7.32
N TYR A 644 -17.97 -21.15 -6.96
CA TYR A 644 -19.05 -21.57 -7.84
C TYR A 644 -19.63 -20.36 -8.58
N GLY A 645 -20.05 -20.58 -9.82
CA GLY A 645 -20.73 -19.58 -10.63
C GLY A 645 -22.24 -19.83 -10.66
N LEU A 646 -22.82 -19.47 -11.80
CA LEU A 646 -24.10 -19.99 -12.26
C LEU A 646 -23.88 -20.65 -13.63
N ALA A 647 -24.85 -21.46 -14.05
CA ALA A 647 -24.94 -21.99 -15.39
C ALA A 647 -26.14 -21.40 -16.17
N ALA A 648 -26.01 -21.42 -17.49
CA ALA A 648 -27.07 -21.13 -18.45
C ALA A 648 -28.30 -22.04 -18.25
N ASP A 649 -29.45 -21.60 -18.79
CA ASP A 649 -30.69 -22.39 -18.71
C ASP A 649 -30.52 -23.76 -19.38
N GLY A 650 -31.03 -24.81 -18.72
CA GLY A 650 -30.85 -26.20 -19.12
C GLY A 650 -29.67 -26.92 -18.44
N HIS A 651 -28.74 -26.20 -17.83
CA HIS A 651 -27.59 -26.76 -17.12
C HIS A 651 -27.79 -26.71 -15.58
N PRO A 652 -27.45 -27.77 -14.82
CA PRO A 652 -27.55 -27.74 -13.37
C PRO A 652 -26.38 -26.97 -12.74
N SER A 653 -26.67 -26.29 -11.63
CA SER A 653 -25.72 -25.43 -10.91
C SER A 653 -26.11 -25.44 -9.43
N ARG A 654 -25.92 -26.58 -8.76
CA ARG A 654 -26.54 -26.86 -7.45
C ARG A 654 -26.20 -25.83 -6.39
N VAL A 655 -24.93 -25.43 -6.29
CA VAL A 655 -24.48 -24.47 -5.26
C VAL A 655 -24.95 -23.05 -5.58
N GLY A 656 -24.76 -22.59 -6.83
CA GLY A 656 -25.20 -21.26 -7.27
C GLY A 656 -26.72 -21.07 -7.19
N SER A 657 -27.51 -22.04 -7.65
CA SER A 657 -28.98 -21.98 -7.58
C SER A 657 -29.48 -22.02 -6.14
N LYS A 658 -28.88 -22.85 -5.27
CA LYS A 658 -29.21 -22.88 -3.84
C LYS A 658 -28.97 -21.53 -3.17
N PHE A 659 -27.90 -20.82 -3.54
CA PHE A 659 -27.65 -19.46 -3.06
C PHE A 659 -28.69 -18.45 -3.56
N LEU A 660 -29.14 -18.53 -4.83
CA LEU A 660 -30.23 -17.68 -5.32
C LEU A 660 -31.54 -17.93 -4.56
N GLU A 661 -31.86 -19.18 -4.23
CA GLU A 661 -33.01 -19.52 -3.37
C GLU A 661 -32.86 -18.92 -1.96
N ASP A 662 -31.70 -19.09 -1.31
CA ASP A 662 -31.47 -18.58 0.05
C ASP A 662 -31.47 -17.04 0.10
N LEU A 663 -30.97 -16.38 -0.95
CA LEU A 663 -31.01 -14.93 -1.10
C LEU A 663 -32.44 -14.42 -1.33
N LYS A 664 -33.25 -15.12 -2.14
CA LYS A 664 -34.68 -14.84 -2.30
C LYS A 664 -35.41 -14.94 -0.96
N ASP A 665 -35.18 -16.04 -0.24
CA ASP A 665 -35.73 -16.29 1.09
C ASP A 665 -35.34 -15.20 2.09
N LEU A 666 -34.08 -14.74 2.04
CA LEU A 666 -33.58 -13.65 2.89
C LEU A 666 -34.26 -12.31 2.56
N ILE A 667 -34.48 -12.00 1.28
CA ILE A 667 -35.21 -10.81 0.83
C ILE A 667 -36.66 -10.81 1.34
N GLU A 668 -37.37 -11.94 1.21
CA GLU A 668 -38.76 -12.06 1.66
C GLU A 668 -38.87 -11.97 3.19
N LYS A 669 -37.93 -12.59 3.92
CA LYS A 669 -37.84 -12.52 5.39
C LYS A 669 -37.49 -11.11 5.87
N ALA A 670 -36.46 -10.49 5.30
CA ALA A 670 -36.02 -9.14 5.65
C ALA A 670 -37.11 -8.09 5.36
N SER A 671 -37.82 -8.22 4.24
CA SER A 671 -38.99 -7.39 3.94
C SER A 671 -40.09 -7.57 5.00
N THR A 672 -40.44 -8.82 5.31
CA THR A 672 -41.52 -9.15 6.26
C THR A 672 -41.20 -8.68 7.70
N SER A 673 -39.97 -8.87 8.18
CA SER A 673 -39.55 -8.41 9.50
C SER A 673 -39.48 -6.88 9.60
N ASN A 674 -39.30 -6.19 8.47
CA ASN A 674 -39.25 -4.72 8.38
C ASN A 674 -40.57 -4.12 7.86
N GLY A 675 -41.70 -4.67 8.30
CA GLY A 675 -43.03 -4.10 8.05
C GLY A 675 -43.53 -4.21 6.61
N GLY A 676 -43.00 -5.16 5.83
CA GLY A 676 -43.33 -5.35 4.42
C GLY A 676 -42.66 -4.36 3.47
N LYS A 677 -41.68 -3.57 3.94
CA LYS A 677 -40.91 -2.66 3.08
C LYS A 677 -40.10 -3.45 2.04
N PRO A 678 -40.03 -2.99 0.77
CA PRO A 678 -39.14 -3.60 -0.21
C PRO A 678 -37.66 -3.36 0.16
N VAL A 679 -36.77 -4.27 -0.25
CA VAL A 679 -35.36 -4.38 0.13
C VAL A 679 -34.45 -3.59 -0.82
N ILE A 680 -33.42 -2.93 -0.27
CA ILE A 680 -32.29 -2.40 -1.03
C ILE A 680 -31.22 -3.50 -1.12
N LEU A 681 -30.85 -3.90 -2.34
CA LEU A 681 -29.72 -4.80 -2.56
C LEU A 681 -28.46 -3.96 -2.82
N VAL A 682 -27.37 -4.23 -2.10
CA VAL A 682 -26.06 -3.64 -2.36
C VAL A 682 -25.07 -4.76 -2.63
N SER A 683 -24.49 -4.80 -3.83
CA SER A 683 -23.52 -5.84 -4.21
C SER A 683 -22.14 -5.25 -4.48
N HIS A 684 -21.10 -6.05 -4.35
CA HIS A 684 -19.76 -5.71 -4.84
C HIS A 684 -19.26 -6.76 -5.85
N SER A 685 -18.64 -6.30 -6.95
CA SER A 685 -17.95 -7.15 -7.93
C SER A 685 -18.85 -8.31 -8.43
N LEU A 686 -18.36 -9.56 -8.43
CA LEU A 686 -19.10 -10.78 -8.81
C LEU A 686 -20.52 -10.88 -8.17
N GLY A 687 -20.71 -10.36 -6.96
CA GLY A 687 -22.03 -10.33 -6.31
C GLY A 687 -23.11 -9.61 -7.13
N GLY A 688 -22.71 -8.64 -7.96
CA GLY A 688 -23.64 -7.94 -8.85
C GLY A 688 -24.19 -8.81 -9.97
N LEU A 689 -23.38 -9.75 -10.49
CA LEU A 689 -23.83 -10.73 -11.48
C LEU A 689 -24.84 -11.70 -10.87
N PHE A 690 -24.59 -12.16 -9.64
CA PHE A 690 -25.56 -12.99 -8.90
C PHE A 690 -26.88 -12.25 -8.62
N VAL A 691 -26.83 -10.98 -8.20
CA VAL A 691 -28.06 -10.19 -7.99
C VAL A 691 -28.81 -9.96 -9.30
N LEU A 692 -28.13 -9.66 -10.40
CA LEU A 692 -28.78 -9.52 -11.71
C LEU A 692 -29.46 -10.83 -12.15
N GLN A 693 -28.79 -11.97 -11.97
CA GLN A 693 -29.37 -13.29 -12.24
C GLN A 693 -30.56 -13.62 -11.32
N LEU A 694 -30.51 -13.27 -10.04
CA LEU A 694 -31.64 -13.41 -9.12
C LEU A 694 -32.87 -12.63 -9.64
N LEU A 695 -32.67 -11.37 -10.00
CA LEU A 695 -33.75 -10.50 -10.47
C LEU A 695 -34.33 -11.02 -11.78
N ASN A 696 -33.50 -11.43 -12.72
CA ASN A 696 -33.94 -11.90 -14.03
C ASN A 696 -34.61 -13.29 -13.99
N ARG A 697 -34.28 -14.14 -13.00
CA ARG A 697 -34.93 -15.43 -12.76
C ARG A 697 -36.21 -15.35 -11.89
N ASN A 698 -36.65 -14.16 -11.49
CA ASN A 698 -37.88 -13.96 -10.72
C ASN A 698 -38.92 -13.12 -11.49
N PRO A 699 -40.23 -13.41 -11.33
CA PRO A 699 -41.27 -12.75 -12.11
C PRO A 699 -41.40 -11.25 -11.76
N PRO A 700 -41.81 -10.37 -12.69
CA PRO A 700 -41.92 -8.93 -12.46
C PRO A 700 -42.72 -8.54 -11.20
N ALA A 701 -43.83 -9.26 -10.92
CA ALA A 701 -44.65 -9.03 -9.73
C ALA A 701 -43.91 -9.31 -8.39
N TRP A 702 -42.93 -10.22 -8.38
CA TRP A 702 -42.07 -10.44 -7.22
C TRP A 702 -41.07 -9.29 -7.06
N ARG A 703 -40.43 -8.89 -8.18
CA ARG A 703 -39.47 -7.77 -8.20
C ARG A 703 -40.09 -6.48 -7.68
N GLN A 704 -41.23 -6.09 -8.25
CA GLN A 704 -41.97 -4.88 -7.89
C GLN A 704 -42.46 -4.88 -6.43
N LYS A 705 -42.74 -6.06 -5.87
CA LYS A 705 -43.18 -6.19 -4.47
C LYS A 705 -42.01 -6.08 -3.48
N PHE A 706 -40.88 -6.73 -3.77
CA PHE A 706 -39.83 -6.98 -2.78
C PHE A 706 -38.54 -6.18 -2.99
N ILE A 707 -38.31 -5.57 -4.15
CA ILE A 707 -37.07 -4.86 -4.46
C ILE A 707 -37.32 -3.36 -4.58
N LYS A 708 -36.64 -2.59 -3.73
CA LYS A 708 -36.70 -1.12 -3.70
C LYS A 708 -35.75 -0.53 -4.73
N HIS A 709 -34.51 -1.03 -4.73
CA HIS A 709 -33.40 -0.55 -5.55
C HIS A 709 -32.28 -1.58 -5.53
N PHE A 710 -31.48 -1.63 -6.59
CA PHE A 710 -30.25 -2.40 -6.67
C PHE A 710 -29.04 -1.46 -6.86
N VAL A 711 -28.11 -1.46 -5.90
CA VAL A 711 -26.86 -0.70 -5.95
C VAL A 711 -25.72 -1.67 -6.24
N ALA A 712 -25.07 -1.50 -7.39
CA ALA A 712 -23.97 -2.35 -7.83
C ALA A 712 -22.63 -1.60 -7.73
N LEU A 713 -21.73 -2.07 -6.87
CA LEU A 713 -20.40 -1.48 -6.67
C LEU A 713 -19.37 -2.27 -7.51
N SER A 714 -18.73 -1.61 -8.48
CA SER A 714 -17.67 -2.20 -9.33
C SER A 714 -18.02 -3.57 -9.94
N ALA A 715 -19.25 -3.76 -10.41
CA ALA A 715 -19.70 -5.03 -10.98
C ALA A 715 -19.11 -5.27 -12.39
N PRO A 716 -18.48 -6.44 -12.65
CA PRO A 716 -17.82 -6.75 -13.92
C PRO A 716 -18.82 -7.30 -14.94
N TRP A 717 -19.72 -6.45 -15.44
CA TRP A 717 -20.84 -6.87 -16.32
C TRP A 717 -20.39 -7.62 -17.57
N GLY A 718 -19.27 -7.22 -18.18
CA GLY A 718 -18.67 -7.89 -19.32
C GLY A 718 -17.49 -8.80 -18.99
N GLY A 719 -17.25 -9.14 -17.72
CA GLY A 719 -16.02 -9.82 -17.27
C GLY A 719 -14.80 -8.88 -17.17
N ALA A 720 -13.59 -9.42 -17.03
CA ALA A 720 -12.37 -8.64 -16.87
C ALA A 720 -11.15 -9.30 -17.53
N VAL A 721 -10.27 -8.49 -18.15
CA VAL A 721 -8.97 -8.97 -18.70
C VAL A 721 -8.09 -9.61 -17.63
N GLN A 722 -8.26 -9.19 -16.37
CA GLN A 722 -7.54 -9.75 -15.24
C GLN A 722 -7.78 -11.27 -15.08
N GLU A 723 -8.93 -11.81 -15.49
CA GLU A 723 -9.16 -13.27 -15.44
C GLU A 723 -8.43 -14.04 -16.53
N VAL A 724 -8.20 -13.42 -17.69
CA VAL A 724 -7.35 -13.98 -18.74
C VAL A 724 -5.91 -14.13 -18.21
N HIS A 725 -5.44 -13.16 -17.42
CA HIS A 725 -4.15 -13.25 -16.71
C HIS A 725 -4.15 -14.34 -15.63
N THR A 726 -5.22 -14.41 -14.82
CA THR A 726 -5.45 -15.44 -13.80
C THR A 726 -5.34 -16.86 -14.38
N LEU A 727 -6.02 -17.15 -15.49
CA LEU A 727 -6.06 -18.50 -16.08
C LEU A 727 -4.77 -18.87 -16.82
N ALA A 728 -4.10 -17.92 -17.49
CA ALA A 728 -2.85 -18.18 -18.20
C ALA A 728 -1.67 -18.49 -17.26
N SER A 729 -1.36 -17.56 -16.34
CA SER A 729 -0.11 -17.60 -15.55
C SER A 729 -0.32 -17.56 -14.03
N GLY A 730 -1.56 -17.58 -13.57
CA GLY A 730 -1.92 -17.40 -12.16
C GLY A 730 -1.84 -15.93 -11.72
N TYR A 731 -2.69 -15.55 -10.76
CA TYR A 731 -2.70 -14.21 -10.17
C TYR A 731 -2.93 -14.25 -8.66
N THR A 732 -1.97 -13.78 -7.86
CA THR A 732 -2.00 -13.98 -6.41
C THR A 732 -2.90 -13.00 -5.63
N LEU A 733 -3.78 -12.25 -6.32
CA LEU A 733 -4.64 -11.19 -5.73
C LEU A 733 -3.83 -10.15 -4.94
N GLY A 734 -2.60 -9.87 -5.37
CA GLY A 734 -1.66 -9.00 -4.67
C GLY A 734 -1.03 -9.59 -3.41
N VAL A 735 -1.40 -10.81 -3.00
CA VAL A 735 -0.77 -11.48 -1.85
C VAL A 735 0.68 -11.83 -2.23
N PRO A 736 1.67 -11.35 -1.47
CA PRO A 736 3.06 -11.58 -1.78
C PRO A 736 3.47 -13.02 -1.46
N LEU A 737 4.64 -13.44 -1.96
CA LEU A 737 5.34 -14.67 -1.60
C LEU A 737 4.71 -15.99 -2.10
N VAL A 738 3.50 -15.95 -2.66
CA VAL A 738 2.89 -17.06 -3.40
C VAL A 738 3.49 -17.13 -4.80
N ASP A 739 3.90 -18.32 -5.23
CA ASP A 739 4.15 -18.59 -6.66
C ASP A 739 2.80 -18.63 -7.39
N PRO A 740 2.55 -17.75 -8.38
CA PRO A 740 1.30 -17.75 -9.14
C PRO A 740 0.94 -19.10 -9.76
N LEU A 741 1.94 -19.90 -10.17
CA LEU A 741 1.72 -21.21 -10.77
C LEU A 741 1.17 -22.24 -9.79
N LEU A 742 1.46 -22.10 -8.49
CA LEU A 742 0.90 -22.99 -7.45
C LEU A 742 -0.60 -22.77 -7.23
N VAL A 743 -1.12 -21.59 -7.55
CA VAL A 743 -2.56 -21.27 -7.44
C VAL A 743 -3.29 -21.31 -8.80
N ARG A 744 -2.58 -21.24 -9.93
CA ARG A 744 -3.19 -21.27 -11.27
C ARG A 744 -4.20 -22.40 -11.46
N GLU A 745 -3.86 -23.64 -11.10
CA GLU A 745 -4.78 -24.78 -11.28
C GLU A 745 -5.99 -24.73 -10.34
N GLN A 746 -5.85 -24.15 -9.14
CA GLN A 746 -6.98 -23.83 -8.29
C GLN A 746 -7.88 -22.77 -8.93
N GLN A 747 -7.28 -21.74 -9.52
CA GLN A 747 -8.02 -20.64 -10.14
C GLN A 747 -8.73 -21.05 -11.43
N ARG A 748 -8.12 -21.91 -12.24
CA ARG A 748 -8.74 -22.59 -13.38
C ARG A 748 -9.94 -23.44 -12.97
N SER A 749 -9.86 -24.10 -11.80
CA SER A 749 -10.96 -24.93 -11.31
C SER A 749 -12.20 -24.17 -10.82
N SER A 750 -12.09 -22.88 -10.50
CA SER A 750 -13.23 -22.09 -10.03
C SER A 750 -14.16 -21.71 -11.19
N GLU A 751 -15.38 -22.26 -11.18
CA GLU A 751 -16.44 -21.96 -12.16
C GLU A 751 -16.72 -20.45 -12.25
N SER A 752 -16.65 -19.73 -11.12
CA SER A 752 -16.82 -18.28 -11.10
C SER A 752 -15.78 -17.50 -11.91
N ASN A 753 -14.54 -18.02 -12.04
CA ASN A 753 -13.50 -17.35 -12.84
C ASN A 753 -13.76 -17.50 -14.35
N LEU A 754 -14.31 -18.64 -14.79
CA LEU A 754 -14.80 -18.78 -16.16
C LEU A 754 -15.93 -17.77 -16.44
N TRP A 755 -16.85 -17.56 -15.49
CA TRP A 755 -17.94 -16.58 -15.61
C TRP A 755 -17.48 -15.12 -15.55
N LEU A 756 -16.24 -14.85 -15.15
CA LEU A 756 -15.64 -13.51 -15.16
C LEU A 756 -14.73 -13.27 -16.38
N MET A 757 -14.65 -14.22 -17.33
CA MET A 757 -13.91 -14.04 -18.58
C MET A 757 -14.54 -12.95 -19.47
N PRO A 758 -13.75 -12.18 -20.23
CA PRO A 758 -14.24 -11.12 -21.12
C PRO A 758 -15.33 -11.59 -22.11
N SER A 759 -16.47 -10.91 -22.07
CA SER A 759 -17.58 -11.14 -23.00
C SER A 759 -17.22 -10.67 -24.42
N PRO A 760 -17.38 -11.51 -25.46
CA PRO A 760 -17.14 -11.13 -26.85
C PRO A 760 -17.94 -9.89 -27.28
N LYS A 761 -19.17 -9.76 -26.76
CA LYS A 761 -20.09 -8.68 -27.07
C LYS A 761 -19.64 -7.33 -26.51
N VAL A 762 -19.05 -7.32 -25.31
CA VAL A 762 -18.63 -6.11 -24.60
C VAL A 762 -17.23 -5.65 -25.04
N PHE A 763 -16.27 -6.59 -25.15
CA PHE A 763 -14.88 -6.26 -25.52
C PHE A 763 -14.66 -6.17 -27.04
N GLY A 764 -15.51 -6.80 -27.84
CA GLY A 764 -15.46 -6.75 -29.30
C GLY A 764 -14.28 -7.51 -29.93
N ALA A 765 -14.32 -7.59 -31.27
CA ALA A 765 -13.37 -8.39 -32.06
C ALA A 765 -12.06 -7.66 -32.43
N LYS A 766 -11.87 -6.41 -31.99
CA LYS A 766 -10.70 -5.58 -32.36
C LYS A 766 -9.67 -5.44 -31.23
N GLN A 767 -10.07 -5.65 -29.98
CA GLN A 767 -9.18 -5.48 -28.85
C GLN A 767 -8.38 -6.78 -28.62
N PRO A 768 -7.04 -6.77 -28.72
CA PRO A 768 -6.23 -7.91 -28.31
C PRO A 768 -6.23 -7.98 -26.78
N LEU A 769 -6.62 -9.14 -26.23
CA LEU A 769 -6.53 -9.43 -24.81
C LEU A 769 -5.18 -10.06 -24.47
N VAL A 770 -4.67 -10.92 -25.36
CA VAL A 770 -3.39 -11.62 -25.22
C VAL A 770 -2.64 -11.57 -26.54
N VAL A 771 -1.35 -11.26 -26.49
CA VAL A 771 -0.44 -11.30 -27.63
C VAL A 771 0.75 -12.19 -27.27
N THR A 772 1.10 -13.08 -28.19
CA THR A 772 2.28 -13.96 -28.11
C THR A 772 3.08 -13.83 -29.40
N LEU A 773 4.25 -14.47 -29.50
CA LEU A 773 5.02 -14.52 -30.75
C LEU A 773 4.27 -15.19 -31.92
N ASN A 774 3.33 -16.10 -31.62
CA ASN A 774 2.71 -16.98 -32.63
C ASN A 774 1.20 -16.74 -32.84
N ALA A 775 0.54 -16.05 -31.90
CA ALA A 775 -0.90 -15.87 -31.87
C ALA A 775 -1.31 -14.59 -31.10
N THR A 776 -2.43 -14.01 -31.52
CA THR A 776 -3.13 -12.92 -30.82
C THR A 776 -4.55 -13.39 -30.54
N TYR A 777 -5.03 -13.19 -29.32
CA TYR A 777 -6.34 -13.63 -28.85
C TYR A 777 -7.19 -12.42 -28.45
N THR A 778 -8.40 -12.35 -28.99
CA THR A 778 -9.46 -11.41 -28.62
C THR A 778 -10.47 -12.10 -27.69
N ALA A 779 -11.52 -11.39 -27.28
CA ALA A 779 -12.63 -12.00 -26.54
C ALA A 779 -13.38 -13.09 -27.32
N TYR A 780 -13.27 -13.12 -28.66
CA TYR A 780 -13.85 -14.20 -29.49
C TYR A 780 -12.98 -15.47 -29.51
N ASP A 781 -11.70 -15.36 -29.14
CA ASP A 781 -10.72 -16.44 -29.26
C ASP A 781 -10.52 -17.22 -27.94
N ILE A 782 -11.34 -16.95 -26.90
CA ILE A 782 -11.17 -17.54 -25.57
C ILE A 782 -11.14 -19.08 -25.61
N VAL A 783 -11.92 -19.73 -26.48
CA VAL A 783 -11.89 -21.20 -26.64
C VAL A 783 -10.51 -21.71 -27.09
N GLN A 784 -9.90 -21.04 -28.06
CA GLN A 784 -8.56 -21.37 -28.56
C GLN A 784 -7.50 -21.04 -27.50
N PHE A 785 -7.65 -19.89 -26.82
CA PHE A 785 -6.80 -19.51 -25.68
C PHE A 785 -6.81 -20.55 -24.55
N LEU A 786 -7.98 -21.05 -24.13
CA LEU A 786 -8.10 -22.09 -23.09
C LEU A 786 -7.38 -23.38 -23.49
N ASN A 787 -7.43 -23.76 -24.76
CA ASN A 787 -6.63 -24.87 -25.30
C ASN A 787 -5.12 -24.57 -25.18
N ASP A 788 -4.69 -23.39 -25.62
CA ASP A 788 -3.27 -23.05 -25.81
C ASP A 788 -2.53 -22.71 -24.50
N ILE A 789 -3.26 -22.31 -23.45
CA ILE A 789 -2.72 -22.27 -22.07
C ILE A 789 -2.64 -23.66 -21.42
N GLY A 790 -3.09 -24.72 -22.09
CA GLY A 790 -3.14 -26.08 -21.55
C GLY A 790 -4.24 -26.28 -20.50
N PHE A 791 -5.45 -25.79 -20.75
CA PHE A 791 -6.65 -26.02 -19.94
C PHE A 791 -7.87 -26.44 -20.78
N PRO A 792 -7.77 -27.52 -21.61
CA PRO A 792 -8.84 -27.95 -22.50
C PRO A 792 -10.10 -28.42 -21.76
N GLU A 793 -9.99 -28.91 -20.52
CA GLU A 793 -11.12 -29.31 -19.69
C GLU A 793 -12.04 -28.14 -19.29
N GLY A 794 -11.54 -26.89 -19.35
CA GLY A 794 -12.34 -25.68 -19.17
C GLY A 794 -13.19 -25.31 -20.39
N ILE A 795 -12.89 -25.84 -21.58
CA ILE A 795 -13.55 -25.44 -22.84
C ILE A 795 -15.03 -25.81 -22.85
N HIS A 796 -15.36 -27.07 -22.54
CA HIS A 796 -16.75 -27.52 -22.54
C HIS A 796 -17.64 -26.72 -21.57
N PRO A 797 -17.32 -26.60 -20.25
CA PRO A 797 -18.15 -25.82 -19.34
C PRO A 797 -18.18 -24.34 -19.71
N TYR A 798 -17.09 -23.74 -20.21
CA TYR A 798 -17.11 -22.36 -20.68
C TYR A 798 -18.11 -22.16 -21.83
N GLN A 799 -18.06 -23.00 -22.87
CA GLN A 799 -18.93 -22.86 -24.04
C GLN A 799 -20.40 -23.13 -23.74
N SER A 800 -20.73 -24.19 -22.98
CA SER A 800 -22.12 -24.60 -22.76
C SER A 800 -22.79 -23.87 -21.59
N ARG A 801 -22.08 -23.73 -20.47
CA ARG A 801 -22.65 -23.19 -19.22
C ARG A 801 -22.46 -21.67 -19.10
N THR A 802 -21.31 -21.16 -19.57
CA THR A 802 -20.87 -19.79 -19.24
C THR A 802 -21.15 -18.78 -20.33
N VAL A 803 -20.78 -19.05 -21.59
CA VAL A 803 -20.97 -18.09 -22.71
C VAL A 803 -22.41 -17.56 -22.82
N PRO A 804 -23.49 -18.37 -22.68
CA PRO A 804 -24.85 -17.84 -22.74
C PRO A 804 -25.19 -16.84 -21.60
N LEU A 805 -24.49 -16.88 -20.47
CA LEU A 805 -24.61 -15.89 -19.39
C LEU A 805 -23.84 -14.59 -19.68
N LEU A 806 -22.89 -14.60 -20.62
CA LEU A 806 -22.04 -13.46 -21.01
C LEU A 806 -22.59 -12.68 -22.21
N GLU A 807 -23.43 -13.30 -23.03
CA GLU A 807 -24.00 -12.68 -24.25
C GLU A 807 -25.24 -11.83 -23.98
N HIS A 808 -25.94 -12.07 -22.87
CA HIS A 808 -27.20 -11.41 -22.55
C HIS A 808 -27.26 -10.93 -21.09
N LEU A 809 -27.39 -9.62 -20.92
CA LEU A 809 -27.60 -8.95 -19.63
C LEU A 809 -29.01 -8.34 -19.60
N PRO A 810 -30.08 -9.12 -19.38
CA PRO A 810 -31.44 -8.58 -19.43
C PRO A 810 -31.68 -7.52 -18.36
N ALA A 811 -32.44 -6.48 -18.70
CA ALA A 811 -32.81 -5.43 -17.78
C ALA A 811 -33.79 -5.97 -16.70
N PRO A 812 -33.51 -5.78 -15.40
CA PRO A 812 -34.31 -6.37 -14.34
C PRO A 812 -35.62 -5.61 -14.02
N GLU A 813 -35.93 -4.52 -14.71
CA GLU A 813 -37.13 -3.67 -14.49
C GLU A 813 -37.29 -3.21 -13.02
N VAL A 814 -36.16 -2.99 -12.34
CA VAL A 814 -36.08 -2.35 -11.03
C VAL A 814 -35.07 -1.21 -11.11
N PRO A 815 -35.17 -0.15 -10.28
CA PRO A 815 -34.16 0.90 -10.26
C PRO A 815 -32.75 0.36 -9.93
N VAL A 816 -31.77 0.67 -10.78
CA VAL A 816 -30.36 0.28 -10.63
C VAL A 816 -29.48 1.51 -10.52
N THR A 817 -28.59 1.55 -9.54
CA THR A 817 -27.46 2.50 -9.48
C THR A 817 -26.15 1.72 -9.54
N CYS A 818 -25.33 1.93 -10.57
CA CYS A 818 -23.97 1.42 -10.60
C CYS A 818 -23.01 2.50 -10.06
N ILE A 819 -22.16 2.13 -9.11
CA ILE A 819 -21.11 2.99 -8.55
C ILE A 819 -19.77 2.33 -8.90
N ILE A 820 -18.93 3.04 -9.64
CA ILE A 820 -17.72 2.47 -10.27
C ILE A 820 -16.50 3.35 -10.05
N GLY A 821 -15.32 2.73 -10.03
CA GLY A 821 -14.03 3.41 -10.09
C GLY A 821 -13.62 3.80 -11.51
N SER A 822 -12.77 4.81 -11.65
CA SER A 822 -12.14 5.20 -12.91
C SER A 822 -10.76 5.85 -12.69
N GLY A 823 -9.96 5.99 -13.73
CA GLY A 823 -8.62 6.56 -13.67
C GLY A 823 -7.56 5.64 -13.04
N VAL A 824 -7.89 4.37 -12.78
CA VAL A 824 -6.99 3.39 -12.18
C VAL A 824 -6.47 2.43 -13.26
N ARG A 825 -5.14 2.31 -13.34
CA ARG A 825 -4.46 1.49 -14.35
C ARG A 825 -4.93 0.03 -14.29
N THR A 826 -5.70 -0.38 -15.30
CA THR A 826 -6.34 -1.69 -15.38
C THR A 826 -5.73 -2.51 -16.51
N SER A 827 -5.42 -3.79 -16.28
CA SER A 827 -4.87 -4.70 -17.29
C SER A 827 -5.75 -4.70 -18.56
N GLU A 828 -5.18 -4.43 -19.74
CA GLU A 828 -5.94 -4.30 -21.00
C GLU A 828 -5.43 -5.27 -22.08
N THR A 829 -4.12 -5.44 -22.21
CA THR A 829 -3.50 -6.45 -23.08
C THR A 829 -2.30 -7.10 -22.40
N LEU A 830 -2.21 -8.42 -22.49
CA LEU A 830 -1.16 -9.26 -21.89
C LEU A 830 -0.18 -9.73 -22.97
N PHE A 831 1.10 -9.42 -22.83
CA PHE A 831 2.15 -9.84 -23.75
C PHE A 831 3.00 -10.95 -23.13
N TYR A 832 3.05 -12.11 -23.80
CA TYR A 832 3.88 -13.25 -23.42
C TYR A 832 5.01 -13.45 -24.45
N ASP A 833 6.24 -13.62 -23.94
CA ASP A 833 7.43 -13.89 -24.74
C ASP A 833 7.58 -15.39 -25.10
N GLU A 834 8.74 -15.78 -25.63
CA GLU A 834 9.07 -17.17 -25.96
C GLU A 834 9.03 -18.15 -24.77
N SER A 835 8.96 -17.65 -23.53
CA SER A 835 8.79 -18.46 -22.30
C SER A 835 7.36 -18.98 -22.12
N GLY A 836 6.38 -18.45 -22.86
CA GLY A 836 4.97 -18.85 -22.77
C GLY A 836 4.29 -18.51 -21.44
N PHE A 837 3.17 -19.18 -21.17
CA PHE A 837 2.25 -18.84 -20.08
C PHE A 837 2.71 -19.23 -18.66
N ASP A 838 3.84 -19.93 -18.52
CA ASP A 838 4.47 -20.22 -17.22
C ASP A 838 5.32 -19.05 -16.68
N ARG A 839 5.31 -17.89 -17.36
CA ARG A 839 5.82 -16.63 -16.83
C ARG A 839 4.72 -15.58 -16.74
N GLN A 840 4.94 -14.58 -15.90
CA GLN A 840 4.05 -13.42 -15.80
C GLN A 840 4.24 -12.51 -17.01
N PRO A 841 3.16 -12.01 -17.64
CA PRO A 841 3.23 -11.20 -18.86
C PRO A 841 3.71 -9.78 -18.61
N GLU A 842 4.18 -9.12 -19.67
CA GLU A 842 4.16 -7.66 -19.73
C GLU A 842 2.73 -7.19 -19.97
N ILE A 843 2.30 -6.11 -19.31
CA ILE A 843 0.91 -5.67 -19.30
C ILE A 843 0.81 -4.24 -19.83
N VAL A 844 0.02 -4.06 -20.88
CA VAL A 844 -0.51 -2.75 -21.27
C VAL A 844 -1.74 -2.46 -20.43
N TYR A 845 -1.83 -1.23 -19.92
CA TYR A 845 -2.86 -0.80 -18.99
C TYR A 845 -3.75 0.27 -19.64
N GLY A 846 -5.06 0.04 -19.55
CA GLY A 846 -6.10 1.00 -19.91
C GLY A 846 -6.81 1.54 -18.66
N ASP A 847 -7.98 2.13 -18.88
CA ASP A 847 -8.83 2.70 -17.83
C ASP A 847 -9.77 1.67 -17.18
N GLY A 848 -10.16 1.93 -15.94
CA GLY A 848 -11.02 1.10 -15.10
C GLY A 848 -10.76 1.36 -13.60
N ASP A 849 -11.08 0.36 -12.78
CA ASP A 849 -10.88 0.41 -11.32
C ASP A 849 -9.63 -0.35 -10.83
N GLY A 850 -8.75 -0.76 -11.75
CA GLY A 850 -7.53 -1.53 -11.48
C GLY A 850 -7.73 -3.04 -11.55
N THR A 851 -8.98 -3.53 -11.59
CA THR A 851 -9.30 -4.95 -11.83
C THR A 851 -10.23 -5.10 -13.03
N VAL A 852 -11.29 -4.31 -13.10
CA VAL A 852 -12.34 -4.37 -14.10
C VAL A 852 -12.18 -3.22 -15.08
N ASN A 853 -12.11 -3.55 -16.37
CA ASN A 853 -11.95 -2.58 -17.45
C ASN A 853 -13.17 -1.65 -17.54
N MET A 854 -12.95 -0.37 -17.87
CA MET A 854 -14.03 0.63 -17.97
C MET A 854 -15.15 0.21 -18.93
N VAL A 855 -14.82 -0.46 -20.05
CA VAL A 855 -15.80 -1.02 -20.99
C VAL A 855 -16.75 -2.06 -20.36
N SER A 856 -16.27 -2.81 -19.37
CA SER A 856 -17.07 -3.79 -18.63
C SER A 856 -17.90 -3.12 -17.53
N LEU A 857 -17.33 -2.15 -16.81
CA LEU A 857 -18.03 -1.35 -15.79
C LEU A 857 -19.21 -0.56 -16.38
N LEU A 858 -19.09 -0.07 -17.62
CA LEU A 858 -20.10 0.72 -18.33
C LEU A 858 -21.04 -0.09 -19.23
N ALA A 859 -20.87 -1.41 -19.37
CA ALA A 859 -21.58 -2.20 -20.40
C ALA A 859 -23.11 -2.06 -20.36
N LEU A 860 -23.69 -1.88 -19.17
CA LEU A 860 -25.14 -1.70 -19.00
C LEU A 860 -25.69 -0.41 -19.63
N GLU A 861 -24.89 0.65 -19.79
CA GLU A 861 -25.33 1.86 -20.48
C GLU A 861 -25.69 1.56 -21.95
N SER A 862 -24.89 0.72 -22.61
CA SER A 862 -25.16 0.27 -23.98
C SER A 862 -26.20 -0.84 -24.07
N GLU A 863 -26.19 -1.81 -23.16
CA GLU A 863 -27.13 -2.94 -23.18
C GLU A 863 -28.57 -2.52 -22.89
N TRP A 864 -28.77 -1.47 -22.06
CA TRP A 864 -30.09 -1.04 -21.60
C TRP A 864 -30.56 0.29 -22.22
N ALA A 865 -29.82 0.86 -23.17
CA ALA A 865 -30.12 2.17 -23.79
C ALA A 865 -31.57 2.30 -24.31
N ASP A 866 -32.11 1.23 -24.92
CA ASP A 866 -33.46 1.21 -25.52
C ASP A 866 -34.55 0.68 -24.56
N GLN A 867 -34.20 0.32 -23.31
CA GLN A 867 -35.09 -0.35 -22.36
C GLN A 867 -35.93 0.66 -21.55
N GLN A 868 -37.04 1.13 -22.13
CA GLN A 868 -37.88 2.22 -21.57
C GLN A 868 -38.38 2.01 -20.12
N ASN A 869 -38.53 0.76 -19.67
CA ASN A 869 -38.97 0.43 -18.31
C ASN A 869 -37.80 0.31 -17.30
N GLN A 870 -36.55 0.45 -17.74
CA GLN A 870 -35.37 0.29 -16.92
C GLN A 870 -34.82 1.66 -16.48
N SER A 871 -34.67 1.85 -15.16
CA SER A 871 -33.97 3.01 -14.61
C SER A 871 -32.53 2.63 -14.27
N LEU A 872 -31.56 3.26 -14.92
CA LEU A 872 -30.13 3.07 -14.67
C LEU A 872 -29.49 4.42 -14.33
N LYS A 873 -28.79 4.49 -13.20
CA LYS A 873 -27.95 5.62 -12.80
C LYS A 873 -26.49 5.16 -12.72
N MET A 874 -25.61 5.83 -13.45
CA MET A 874 -24.16 5.64 -13.32
C MET A 874 -23.57 6.69 -12.37
N VAL A 875 -22.68 6.24 -11.49
CA VAL A 875 -21.89 7.09 -10.58
C VAL A 875 -20.44 6.68 -10.72
N THR A 876 -19.62 7.59 -11.24
CA THR A 876 -18.17 7.38 -11.36
C THR A 876 -17.44 8.08 -10.22
N ILE A 877 -16.45 7.41 -9.64
CA ILE A 877 -15.59 7.92 -8.57
C ILE A 877 -14.14 7.84 -9.05
N GLU A 878 -13.57 8.99 -9.40
CA GLU A 878 -12.20 9.10 -9.92
C GLU A 878 -11.18 8.66 -8.87
N GLY A 879 -10.22 7.83 -9.28
CA GLY A 879 -9.15 7.29 -8.43
C GLY A 879 -9.56 6.15 -7.50
N ALA A 880 -10.85 5.83 -7.37
CA ALA A 880 -11.30 4.70 -6.56
C ALA A 880 -10.92 3.37 -7.23
N SER A 881 -10.20 2.51 -6.51
CA SER A 881 -9.86 1.18 -6.99
C SER A 881 -10.95 0.15 -6.66
N HIS A 882 -10.92 -1.00 -7.35
CA HIS A 882 -11.87 -2.10 -7.20
C HIS A 882 -12.11 -2.48 -5.73
N THR A 883 -11.05 -2.55 -4.92
CA THR A 883 -11.18 -2.91 -3.50
C THR A 883 -11.33 -1.72 -2.56
N SER A 884 -10.99 -0.51 -3.02
CA SER A 884 -11.03 0.70 -2.19
C SER A 884 -12.38 1.44 -2.32
N ILE A 885 -13.20 1.15 -3.33
CA ILE A 885 -14.58 1.64 -3.45
C ILE A 885 -15.46 1.30 -2.23
N ILE A 886 -15.15 0.23 -1.49
CA ILE A 886 -15.83 -0.18 -0.24
C ILE A 886 -15.03 0.17 1.05
N LYS A 887 -14.00 1.01 0.95
CA LYS A 887 -13.07 1.34 2.06
C LYS A 887 -12.70 2.82 2.17
N ASP A 888 -12.53 3.50 1.05
CA ASP A 888 -12.10 4.90 0.98
C ASP A 888 -13.24 5.82 1.41
N GLU A 889 -12.94 6.79 2.26
CA GLU A 889 -13.92 7.69 2.88
C GLU A 889 -14.77 8.43 1.82
N ASN A 890 -14.15 8.91 0.74
CA ASN A 890 -14.87 9.56 -0.36
C ASN A 890 -15.86 8.62 -1.08
N ALA A 891 -15.48 7.35 -1.28
CA ALA A 891 -16.34 6.36 -1.92
C ALA A 891 -17.47 5.92 -0.99
N LEU A 892 -17.17 5.68 0.29
CA LEU A 892 -18.15 5.36 1.32
C LEU A 892 -19.17 6.48 1.53
N ASN A 893 -18.72 7.74 1.59
CA ASN A 893 -19.61 8.90 1.69
C ASN A 893 -20.57 8.94 0.50
N ARG A 894 -20.08 8.74 -0.73
CA ARG A 894 -20.94 8.72 -1.92
C ARG A 894 -21.92 7.53 -1.91
N ILE A 895 -21.50 6.35 -1.47
CA ILE A 895 -22.40 5.19 -1.33
C ILE A 895 -23.51 5.48 -0.29
N VAL A 896 -23.14 6.09 0.84
CA VAL A 896 -24.08 6.51 1.90
C VAL A 896 -25.06 7.58 1.39
N GLU A 897 -24.61 8.56 0.61
CA GLU A 897 -25.48 9.57 -0.02
C GLU A 897 -26.53 8.94 -0.94
N GLU A 898 -26.11 8.02 -1.81
CA GLU A 898 -27.01 7.32 -2.73
C GLU A 898 -28.04 6.46 -1.96
N ILE A 899 -27.61 5.71 -0.94
CA ILE A 899 -28.49 4.89 -0.08
C ILE A 899 -29.44 5.76 0.76
N SER A 900 -28.97 6.91 1.25
CA SER A 900 -29.81 7.89 1.97
C SER A 900 -30.89 8.48 1.07
N GLY A 901 -30.53 8.82 -0.18
CA GLY A 901 -31.47 9.22 -1.22
C GLY A 901 -32.55 8.15 -1.49
N ILE A 902 -32.14 6.91 -1.73
CA ILE A 902 -33.05 5.77 -2.00
C ILE A 902 -34.05 5.57 -0.85
N ASN A 903 -33.59 5.69 0.41
CA ASN A 903 -34.44 5.61 1.60
C ASN A 903 -35.39 6.81 1.75
N SER A 904 -35.03 7.98 1.24
CA SER A 904 -35.81 9.21 1.36
C SER A 904 -36.92 9.34 0.31
N TYR A 905 -36.79 8.66 -0.84
CA TYR A 905 -37.82 8.68 -1.89
C TYR A 905 -39.00 7.77 -1.56
N THR A 906 -40.10 8.36 -1.08
CA THR A 906 -41.43 7.77 -1.20
C THR A 906 -41.94 7.96 -2.64
N TYR A 907 -42.41 6.89 -3.27
CA TYR A 907 -43.21 7.04 -4.50
C TYR A 907 -44.52 7.72 -4.11
N SER A 908 -44.81 8.90 -4.68
CA SER A 908 -46.17 9.40 -4.75
C SER A 908 -46.94 8.50 -5.71
N SER A 909 -47.87 7.71 -5.16
CA SER A 909 -48.86 6.92 -5.90
C SER A 909 -49.76 7.78 -6.76
#